data_AF-A0A1C5PWZ8-F1
#
_entry.id   AF-A0A1C5PWZ8-F1
#
_cell.length_a   1.000
_cell.length_b   1.000
_cell.length_c   1.000
_cell.angle_alpha   90.00
_cell.angle_beta   90.00
_cell.angle_gamma   90.00
#
_symmetry.space_group_name_H-M   'P 1'
#
loop_
_entity.id
_entity.type
_entity.pdbx_description
1 polymer ?
#
loop_
_entity_poly.entity_id
_entity_poly.type
_entity_poly.pdbx_seq_one_letter_code
_entity_poly.pdbx_strand_id
1 'polypeptide(L)'
;MSAVTEIFGSKVFDDRVMKATLSAKVYNSLKKTIDEGEDLDISVANAVAAAMKDWAVENGATHYTHWFQPLTGITAEKHDSFISPSPDGGVIMEFSGKELIKGEPDASSFPSGGLRATFEARGYTAWDPTSYAFIKGKTLCIPTAFCSYGGEALDKKTPLLRSMEALNKQAMRIIRLFGDNTVKCVKTSVGPEQEYFLVDREMYNKRQDLIFTGRTLFGAKSPKGQEMDDHYFGVIKPRVAAFMDDLNHELWKLGILAKTEHNEVAPAQHELAPIYTTTNVATDHNQLTMEIMQKVAAKHGLVCLLHEKPFAGVNGSGKHNNWSITTDTGVNLLAPGKTPYENAQFLLFLCAVIKAVDDYQDLLRISVATAGNDHRLGANEAPPAVVSMFLGDELNAILEAIEANTPYNAAGKQVMKLGVNVLPQFTKDTTDRNRTSPFAFTGNKFEFRMLGSSNSIACANIMLNAAVAESLKVYADRLENAENFETALHEMIRKTIKDHKRIIFNGNGYDDIWIKEATEKRGLCNYRTTADCIPHLLDKKNVDMLTSHKVFTEAELKSRMEITLENYCKTVLIEANTMVSMARREIAPAVEIYVKEIAKTAALKKSVSDDISCSYESNLLKNLSALTERISTATDELESGIDQIGLCDNVVTESAAIRDILINRMEELRAACDEAEVLTSKKYWPFPTYGDLLFGVR
;
A
#
# COMPACT_ATOMS: atom_id res chain seq x y z
N MET A 1 -6.38 -3.24 33.48
CA MET A 1 -5.54 -3.22 32.27
C MET A 1 -4.10 -3.11 32.72
N SER A 2 -3.20 -3.94 32.20
CA SER A 2 -1.76 -3.73 32.32
C SER A 2 -1.40 -2.40 31.65
N ALA A 3 -0.40 -1.69 32.17
CA ALA A 3 0.00 -0.42 31.58
C ALA A 3 0.54 -0.63 30.16
N VAL A 4 0.34 0.32 29.24
CA VAL A 4 0.88 0.25 27.86
C VAL A 4 2.39 -0.04 27.88
N THR A 5 3.10 0.54 28.85
CA THR A 5 4.54 0.33 29.07
C THR A 5 4.92 -1.10 29.42
N GLU A 6 4.01 -1.88 30.03
CA GLU A 6 4.26 -3.28 30.40
C GLU A 6 4.00 -4.23 29.23
N ILE A 7 3.01 -3.93 28.37
CA ILE A 7 2.68 -4.80 27.24
C ILE A 7 3.49 -4.48 25.99
N PHE A 8 4.05 -3.28 25.88
CA PHE A 8 4.72 -2.83 24.66
C PHE A 8 5.95 -3.68 24.32
N GLY A 9 5.92 -4.32 23.15
CA GLY A 9 6.95 -5.25 22.68
C GLY A 9 7.05 -6.54 23.50
N SER A 10 6.05 -6.86 24.34
CA SER A 10 6.06 -8.06 25.18
C SER A 10 6.08 -9.38 24.38
N LYS A 11 5.72 -9.33 23.09
CA LYS A 11 5.77 -10.46 22.16
C LYS A 11 6.84 -10.31 21.09
N VAL A 12 7.90 -9.55 21.37
CA VAL A 12 9.03 -9.33 20.45
C VAL A 12 10.34 -9.69 21.14
N PHE A 13 11.19 -10.45 20.45
CA PHE A 13 12.56 -10.75 20.87
C PHE A 13 13.46 -9.55 20.50
N ASP A 14 13.20 -8.42 21.16
CA ASP A 14 13.82 -7.13 20.88
C ASP A 14 15.22 -6.98 21.52
N ASP A 15 15.80 -5.80 21.37
CA ASP A 15 17.10 -5.45 21.97
C ASP A 15 17.18 -5.69 23.49
N ARG A 16 16.09 -5.41 24.21
CA ARG A 16 16.03 -5.55 25.67
C ARG A 16 16.09 -7.02 26.05
N VAL A 17 15.31 -7.85 25.36
CA VAL A 17 15.28 -9.30 25.56
C VAL A 17 16.61 -9.92 25.17
N MET A 18 17.17 -9.56 24.02
CA MET A 18 18.48 -10.02 23.57
C MET A 18 19.58 -9.69 24.59
N LYS A 19 19.61 -8.46 25.11
CA LYS A 19 20.60 -8.03 26.10
C LYS A 19 20.45 -8.73 27.45
N ALA A 20 19.22 -9.10 27.83
CA ALA A 20 18.94 -9.81 29.09
C ALA A 20 19.27 -11.30 29.01
N THR A 21 19.16 -11.92 27.83
CA THR A 21 19.26 -13.37 27.64
C THR A 21 20.59 -13.82 27.05
N LEU A 22 21.23 -13.01 26.20
CA LEU A 22 22.48 -13.36 25.54
C LEU A 22 23.70 -12.91 26.36
N SER A 23 24.78 -13.67 26.28
CA SER A 23 26.07 -13.21 26.83
C SER A 23 26.55 -11.94 26.12
N ALA A 24 27.29 -11.08 26.83
CA ALA A 24 27.79 -9.81 26.28
C ALA A 24 28.59 -9.99 24.97
N LYS A 25 29.36 -11.08 24.85
CA LYS A 25 30.12 -11.40 23.64
C LYS A 25 29.19 -11.70 22.44
N VAL A 26 28.18 -12.55 22.65
CA VAL A 26 27.21 -12.95 21.62
C VAL A 26 26.37 -11.75 21.20
N TYR A 27 25.85 -10.99 22.17
CA TYR A 27 25.06 -9.78 21.92
C TYR A 27 25.84 -8.74 21.10
N ASN A 28 27.07 -8.42 21.48
CA ASN A 28 27.90 -7.46 20.74
C ASN A 28 28.23 -7.95 19.33
N SER A 29 28.46 -9.26 19.14
CA SER A 29 28.70 -9.83 17.82
C SER A 29 27.46 -9.72 16.93
N LEU A 30 26.28 -10.07 17.46
CA LEU A 30 25.02 -9.94 16.72
C LEU A 30 24.73 -8.47 16.37
N LYS A 31 25.04 -7.53 17.28
CA LYS A 31 24.88 -6.10 17.01
C LYS A 31 25.72 -5.61 15.85
N LYS A 32 26.96 -6.08 15.73
CA LYS A 32 27.80 -5.77 14.57
C LYS A 32 27.20 -6.32 13.27
N THR A 33 26.66 -7.53 13.27
CA THR A 33 25.92 -8.06 12.12
C THR A 33 24.74 -7.17 11.74
N ILE A 34 23.95 -6.70 12.71
CA ILE A 34 22.76 -5.87 12.47
C ILE A 34 23.12 -4.44 12.01
N ASP A 35 24.11 -3.82 12.65
CA ASP A 35 24.42 -2.41 12.47
C ASP A 35 25.49 -2.16 11.40
N GLU A 36 26.43 -3.08 11.24
CA GLU A 36 27.61 -2.95 10.36
C GLU A 36 27.60 -3.97 9.19
N GLY A 37 26.67 -4.94 9.19
CA GLY A 37 26.55 -5.94 8.12
C GLY A 37 27.62 -7.03 8.13
N GLU A 38 28.29 -7.27 9.26
CA GLU A 38 29.28 -8.35 9.42
C GLU A 38 28.63 -9.74 9.32
N ASP A 39 29.37 -10.73 8.78
CA ASP A 39 28.92 -12.12 8.67
C ASP A 39 28.52 -12.73 10.03
N LEU A 40 27.42 -13.49 10.05
CA LEU A 40 26.93 -14.14 11.25
C LEU A 40 27.69 -15.45 11.52
N ASP A 41 28.44 -15.49 12.62
CA ASP A 41 29.12 -16.71 13.09
C ASP A 41 28.09 -17.77 13.53
N ILE A 42 28.28 -19.03 13.13
CA ILE A 42 27.36 -20.14 13.45
C ILE A 42 27.25 -20.40 14.96
N SER A 43 28.29 -20.13 15.74
CA SER A 43 28.26 -20.22 17.21
C SER A 43 27.37 -19.14 17.82
N VAL A 44 27.38 -17.92 17.25
CA VAL A 44 26.47 -16.83 17.63
C VAL A 44 25.04 -17.23 17.26
N ALA A 45 24.82 -17.74 16.06
CA ALA A 45 23.49 -18.19 15.62
C ALA A 45 22.90 -19.30 16.51
N ASN A 46 23.71 -20.29 16.92
CA ASN A 46 23.26 -21.35 17.84
C ASN A 46 22.88 -20.77 19.21
N ALA A 47 23.68 -19.85 19.74
CA ALA A 47 23.37 -19.19 21.02
C ALA A 47 22.09 -18.36 20.95
N VAL A 48 21.89 -17.65 19.83
CA VAL A 48 20.68 -16.86 19.59
C VAL A 48 19.46 -17.76 19.41
N ALA A 49 19.55 -18.84 18.64
CA ALA A 49 18.46 -19.79 18.45
C ALA A 49 18.00 -20.41 19.77
N ALA A 50 18.95 -20.84 20.62
CA ALA A 50 18.63 -21.37 21.94
C ALA A 50 17.88 -20.34 22.80
N ALA A 51 18.39 -19.09 22.88
CA ALA A 51 17.76 -18.03 23.65
C ALA A 51 16.37 -17.63 23.09
N MET A 52 16.22 -17.55 21.77
CA MET A 52 14.94 -17.26 21.11
C MET A 52 13.91 -18.35 21.42
N LYS A 53 14.30 -19.62 21.35
CA LYS A 53 13.43 -20.75 21.65
C LYS A 53 13.01 -20.76 23.10
N ASP A 54 13.94 -20.60 24.04
CA ASP A 54 13.62 -20.58 25.47
C ASP A 54 12.65 -19.44 25.80
N TRP A 55 12.93 -18.22 25.31
CA TRP A 55 12.02 -17.07 25.43
C TRP A 55 10.65 -17.32 24.80
N ALA A 56 10.60 -17.97 23.63
CA ALA A 56 9.36 -18.25 22.94
C ALA A 56 8.50 -19.28 23.68
N VAL A 57 9.12 -20.34 24.19
CA VAL A 57 8.45 -21.39 24.99
C VAL A 57 7.95 -20.83 26.32
N GLU A 58 8.72 -19.98 27.00
CA GLU A 58 8.27 -19.23 28.19
C GLU A 58 7.03 -18.38 27.91
N ASN A 59 6.92 -17.87 26.69
CA ASN A 59 5.76 -17.11 26.21
C ASN A 59 4.62 -17.97 25.66
N GLY A 60 4.72 -19.31 25.78
CA GLY A 60 3.71 -20.27 25.38
C GLY A 60 3.75 -20.70 23.91
N ALA A 61 4.82 -20.38 23.19
CA ALA A 61 5.01 -20.86 21.82
C ALA A 61 5.35 -22.36 21.80
N THR A 62 4.77 -23.07 20.85
CA THR A 62 5.03 -24.49 20.62
C THR A 62 5.65 -24.76 19.25
N HIS A 63 5.55 -23.79 18.34
CA HIS A 63 6.05 -23.87 16.98
C HIS A 63 6.96 -22.67 16.66
N TYR A 64 7.72 -22.78 15.59
CA TYR A 64 8.37 -21.67 14.91
C TYR A 64 8.02 -21.67 13.41
N THR A 65 8.22 -20.53 12.77
CA THR A 65 8.05 -20.36 11.33
C THR A 65 9.05 -19.35 10.81
N HIS A 66 9.59 -19.62 9.62
CA HIS A 66 10.16 -18.58 8.78
C HIS A 66 9.00 -17.77 8.20
N TRP A 67 8.92 -16.50 8.59
CA TRP A 67 7.87 -15.57 8.17
C TRP A 67 8.41 -14.69 7.05
N PHE A 68 7.80 -14.76 5.86
CA PHE A 68 8.28 -14.06 4.68
C PHE A 68 7.13 -13.48 3.84
N GLN A 69 7.48 -12.60 2.90
CA GLN A 69 6.54 -11.86 2.06
C GLN A 69 6.73 -12.24 0.58
N PRO A 70 6.12 -13.35 0.12
CA PRO A 70 6.20 -13.75 -1.29
C PRO A 70 5.49 -12.75 -2.22
N LEU A 71 5.62 -12.98 -3.53
CA LEU A 71 5.02 -12.11 -4.57
C LEU A 71 3.48 -12.21 -4.67
N THR A 72 2.82 -12.90 -3.74
CA THR A 72 1.34 -12.93 -3.63
C THR A 72 0.76 -11.67 -2.98
N GLY A 73 1.59 -10.84 -2.32
CA GLY A 73 1.15 -9.61 -1.66
C GLY A 73 0.79 -9.77 -0.18
N ILE A 74 0.61 -10.99 0.30
CA ILE A 74 0.38 -11.35 1.71
C ILE A 74 1.59 -12.12 2.27
N THR A 75 1.67 -12.26 3.59
CA THR A 75 2.73 -13.02 4.25
C THR A 75 2.47 -14.53 4.21
N ALA A 76 3.52 -15.33 4.21
CA ALA A 76 3.45 -16.79 4.24
C ALA A 76 4.20 -17.38 5.43
N GLU A 77 3.71 -18.53 5.90
CA GLU A 77 4.20 -19.24 7.08
C GLU A 77 4.13 -20.76 6.88
N LYS A 78 5.10 -21.47 7.45
CA LYS A 78 5.10 -22.92 7.63
C LYS A 78 5.46 -23.20 9.09
N HIS A 79 4.56 -23.81 9.84
CA HIS A 79 4.74 -24.01 11.28
C HIS A 79 5.41 -25.35 11.53
N ASP A 80 6.65 -25.30 12.01
CA ASP A 80 7.42 -26.45 12.46
C ASP A 80 7.40 -26.47 14.00
N SER A 81 7.19 -27.65 14.60
CA SER A 81 7.21 -27.81 16.06
C SER A 81 8.65 -27.81 16.57
N PHE A 82 8.88 -27.30 17.77
CA PHE A 82 10.19 -27.43 18.44
C PHE A 82 10.48 -28.86 18.92
N ILE A 83 9.53 -29.79 18.81
CA ILE A 83 9.66 -31.14 19.33
C ILE A 83 10.70 -31.93 18.52
N SER A 84 11.72 -32.42 19.23
CA SER A 84 12.64 -33.47 18.79
C SER A 84 12.44 -34.73 19.66
N PRO A 85 12.47 -35.94 19.08
CA PRO A 85 12.40 -37.17 19.85
C PRO A 85 13.66 -37.35 20.70
N SER A 86 13.48 -37.71 21.96
CA SER A 86 14.57 -38.03 22.88
C SER A 86 14.82 -39.55 22.92
N PRO A 87 16.08 -40.01 23.07
CA PRO A 87 16.41 -41.45 23.13
C PRO A 87 15.70 -42.25 24.23
N ASP A 88 15.18 -41.58 25.26
CA ASP A 88 14.43 -42.19 26.37
C ASP A 88 12.92 -42.38 26.07
N GLY A 89 12.48 -42.08 24.84
CA GLY A 89 11.08 -42.15 24.43
C GLY A 89 10.25 -40.92 24.79
N GLY A 90 10.87 -39.88 25.38
CA GLY A 90 10.26 -38.58 25.60
C GLY A 90 10.45 -37.60 24.43
N VAL A 91 10.16 -36.33 24.68
CA VAL A 91 10.37 -35.22 23.74
C VAL A 91 11.21 -34.13 24.39
N ILE A 92 12.07 -33.50 23.60
CA ILE A 92 12.79 -32.29 23.99
C ILE A 92 12.44 -31.16 23.02
N MET A 93 12.56 -29.92 23.50
CA MET A 93 12.33 -28.72 22.69
C MET A 93 13.68 -28.24 22.15
N GLU A 94 13.90 -28.41 20.85
CA GLU A 94 15.11 -28.03 20.15
C GLU A 94 14.84 -26.96 19.09
N PHE A 95 15.80 -26.08 18.91
CA PHE A 95 15.85 -25.12 17.82
C PHE A 95 17.31 -24.73 17.60
N SER A 96 17.84 -25.10 16.45
CA SER A 96 19.26 -24.94 16.14
C SER A 96 19.55 -23.64 15.38
N GLY A 97 20.80 -23.17 15.43
CA GLY A 97 21.24 -22.04 14.63
C GLY A 97 21.12 -22.28 13.13
N LYS A 98 21.18 -23.55 12.69
CA LYS A 98 20.96 -23.92 11.29
C LYS A 98 19.52 -23.66 10.85
N GLU A 99 18.56 -24.04 11.68
CA GLU A 99 17.13 -23.79 11.44
C GLU A 99 16.77 -22.32 11.59
N LEU A 100 17.47 -21.57 12.44
CA LEU A 100 17.33 -20.12 12.53
C LEU A 100 17.80 -19.43 11.25
N ILE A 101 19.02 -19.72 10.80
CA ILE A 101 19.62 -19.02 9.65
C ILE A 101 18.88 -19.34 8.36
N LYS A 102 18.43 -20.59 8.18
CA LYS A 102 17.89 -21.07 6.92
C LYS A 102 16.72 -22.03 7.10
N GLY A 103 15.65 -21.78 6.35
CA GLY A 103 14.57 -22.73 6.12
C GLY A 103 14.49 -23.20 4.66
N GLU A 104 13.78 -24.30 4.42
CA GLU A 104 13.53 -24.86 3.08
C GLU A 104 12.02 -25.03 2.86
N PRO A 105 11.30 -23.98 2.43
CA PRO A 105 9.90 -24.10 2.01
C PRO A 105 9.78 -24.62 0.57
N ASP A 106 8.61 -25.14 0.24
CA ASP A 106 8.22 -25.42 -1.15
C ASP A 106 7.89 -24.10 -1.86
N ALA A 107 8.68 -23.79 -2.89
CA ALA A 107 8.57 -22.60 -3.70
C ALA A 107 7.77 -22.81 -5.01
N SER A 108 7.32 -24.03 -5.32
CA SER A 108 6.55 -24.32 -6.55
C SER A 108 5.15 -23.69 -6.56
N SER A 109 4.56 -23.51 -5.38
CA SER A 109 3.19 -22.98 -5.22
C SER A 109 3.14 -21.45 -5.13
N PHE A 110 4.28 -20.77 -5.11
CA PHE A 110 4.33 -19.31 -5.11
C PHE A 110 4.51 -18.76 -6.53
N PRO A 111 3.92 -17.59 -6.85
CA PRO A 111 4.11 -16.96 -8.15
C PRO A 111 5.60 -16.73 -8.44
N SER A 112 6.07 -17.24 -9.57
CA SER A 112 7.48 -17.20 -9.98
C SER A 112 7.71 -16.54 -11.34
N GLY A 113 6.67 -16.22 -12.12
CA GLY A 113 6.78 -15.51 -13.40
C GLY A 113 7.81 -16.15 -14.33
N GLY A 114 7.67 -17.47 -14.54
CA GLY A 114 8.56 -18.24 -15.40
C GLY A 114 9.98 -18.49 -14.88
N LEU A 115 10.40 -17.94 -13.73
CA LEU A 115 11.73 -18.18 -13.15
C LEU A 115 11.95 -19.63 -12.70
N ARG A 116 10.90 -20.42 -12.63
CA ARG A 116 10.96 -21.83 -12.24
C ARG A 116 10.10 -22.69 -13.14
N ALA A 117 10.62 -23.86 -13.49
CA ALA A 117 9.81 -24.90 -14.08
C ALA A 117 8.87 -25.50 -13.02
N THR A 118 7.67 -25.91 -13.44
CA THR A 118 6.61 -26.43 -12.55
C THR A 118 6.99 -27.70 -11.78
N PHE A 119 8.02 -28.43 -12.21
CA PHE A 119 8.53 -29.61 -11.51
C PHE A 119 9.62 -29.30 -10.47
N GLU A 120 10.11 -28.07 -10.39
CA GLU A 120 11.14 -27.67 -9.44
C GLU A 120 10.49 -27.03 -8.20
N ALA A 121 10.62 -27.68 -7.04
CA ALA A 121 9.94 -27.26 -5.81
C ALA A 121 10.83 -26.49 -4.82
N ARG A 122 12.14 -26.75 -4.75
CA ARG A 122 13.01 -26.18 -3.70
C ARG A 122 13.14 -24.66 -3.74
N GLY A 123 12.88 -23.98 -2.63
CA GLY A 123 13.28 -22.59 -2.36
C GLY A 123 13.97 -22.48 -1.00
N TYR A 124 14.52 -21.31 -0.69
CA TYR A 124 15.22 -21.08 0.56
C TYR A 124 14.74 -19.81 1.25
N THR A 125 14.62 -19.89 2.57
CA THR A 125 14.43 -18.72 3.43
C THR A 125 15.72 -18.44 4.17
N ALA A 126 16.05 -17.16 4.35
CA ALA A 126 17.22 -16.70 5.07
C ALA A 126 16.79 -15.68 6.12
N TRP A 127 17.23 -15.85 7.37
CA TRP A 127 16.88 -14.93 8.46
C TRP A 127 17.40 -13.51 8.18
N ASP A 128 16.51 -12.53 8.34
CA ASP A 128 16.84 -11.11 8.38
C ASP A 128 17.01 -10.67 9.85
N PRO A 129 18.25 -10.53 10.35
CA PRO A 129 18.50 -10.13 11.74
C PRO A 129 18.19 -8.64 11.99
N THR A 130 17.95 -7.85 10.95
CA THR A 130 17.63 -6.41 11.07
C THR A 130 16.15 -6.16 11.40
N SER A 131 15.33 -7.22 11.39
CA SER A 131 13.95 -7.22 11.88
C SER A 131 13.79 -8.24 13.01
N TYR A 132 13.15 -7.84 14.10
CA TYR A 132 13.07 -8.70 15.30
C TYR A 132 12.10 -9.86 15.12
N ALA A 133 12.47 -11.03 15.64
CA ALA A 133 11.56 -12.15 15.77
C ALA A 133 10.45 -11.81 16.77
N PHE A 134 9.25 -12.34 16.53
CA PHE A 134 8.07 -12.03 17.34
C PHE A 134 7.20 -13.28 17.52
N ILE A 135 6.30 -13.26 18.50
CA ILE A 135 5.36 -14.35 18.74
C ILE A 135 3.98 -13.93 18.27
N LYS A 136 3.42 -14.74 17.37
CA LYS A 136 2.03 -14.61 16.93
C LYS A 136 1.27 -15.88 17.26
N GLY A 137 0.23 -15.76 18.09
CA GLY A 137 -0.47 -16.92 18.62
C GLY A 137 0.45 -17.79 19.48
N LYS A 138 0.73 -19.03 19.04
CA LYS A 138 1.65 -19.97 19.69
C LYS A 138 2.88 -20.28 18.83
N THR A 139 3.24 -19.37 17.94
CA THR A 139 4.31 -19.58 16.96
C THR A 139 5.34 -18.45 17.06
N LEU A 140 6.62 -18.81 17.15
CA LEU A 140 7.75 -17.90 16.96
C LEU A 140 7.92 -17.60 15.47
N CYS A 141 7.66 -16.37 15.06
CA CYS A 141 7.80 -15.89 13.70
C CYS A 141 9.17 -15.23 13.51
N ILE A 142 9.96 -15.75 12.57
CA ILE A 142 11.31 -15.30 12.25
C ILE A 142 11.26 -14.56 10.91
N PRO A 143 11.43 -13.23 10.87
CA PRO A 143 11.43 -12.47 9.63
C PRO A 143 12.53 -12.94 8.68
N THR A 144 12.17 -13.29 7.44
CA THR A 144 13.09 -13.92 6.50
C THR A 144 12.94 -13.35 5.09
N ALA A 145 14.06 -13.36 4.36
CA ALA A 145 14.11 -13.21 2.92
C ALA A 145 13.83 -14.57 2.25
N PHE A 146 13.20 -14.57 1.09
CA PHE A 146 12.84 -15.79 0.35
C PHE A 146 13.33 -15.74 -1.10
N CYS A 147 14.07 -16.78 -1.50
CA CYS A 147 14.67 -16.89 -2.82
C CYS A 147 14.46 -18.27 -3.45
N SER A 148 14.58 -18.31 -4.77
CA SER A 148 14.57 -19.54 -5.56
C SER A 148 15.81 -20.41 -5.27
N TYR A 149 15.86 -21.60 -5.86
CA TYR A 149 17.08 -22.42 -5.87
C TYR A 149 18.26 -21.73 -6.58
N GLY A 150 18.00 -20.95 -7.63
CA GLY A 150 19.01 -20.20 -8.40
C GLY A 150 19.51 -18.92 -7.71
N GLY A 151 18.84 -18.50 -6.62
CA GLY A 151 19.18 -17.30 -5.86
C GLY A 151 18.40 -16.05 -6.29
N GLU A 152 17.47 -16.16 -7.24
CA GLU A 152 16.55 -15.08 -7.61
C GLU A 152 15.57 -14.78 -6.46
N ALA A 153 15.30 -13.49 -6.22
CA ALA A 153 14.41 -13.03 -5.18
C ALA A 153 12.93 -13.28 -5.54
N LEU A 154 12.30 -14.21 -4.83
CA LEU A 154 10.88 -14.57 -4.94
C LEU A 154 10.02 -13.86 -3.88
N ASP A 155 10.53 -12.77 -3.32
CA ASP A 155 9.92 -12.04 -2.23
C ASP A 155 9.96 -10.52 -2.46
N LYS A 156 9.34 -9.77 -1.55
CA LYS A 156 9.43 -8.31 -1.54
C LYS A 156 10.56 -7.79 -0.64
N LYS A 157 11.09 -8.64 0.25
CA LYS A 157 12.06 -8.24 1.28
C LYS A 157 13.48 -8.14 0.74
N THR A 158 13.94 -9.12 -0.04
CA THR A 158 15.29 -9.09 -0.62
C THR A 158 15.55 -7.84 -1.46
N PRO A 159 14.68 -7.44 -2.40
CA PRO A 159 14.90 -6.24 -3.19
C PRO A 159 14.77 -4.95 -2.36
N LEU A 160 13.94 -4.95 -1.31
CA LEU A 160 13.83 -3.82 -0.40
C LEU A 160 15.16 -3.57 0.31
N LEU A 161 15.76 -4.62 0.89
CA LEU A 161 17.07 -4.53 1.54
C LEU A 161 18.16 -4.07 0.56
N ARG A 162 18.21 -4.65 -0.66
CA ARG A 162 19.14 -4.21 -1.72
C ARG A 162 18.95 -2.73 -2.09
N SER A 163 17.72 -2.24 -2.17
CA SER A 163 17.42 -0.83 -2.47
C SER A 163 17.88 0.11 -1.35
N MET A 164 17.72 -0.30 -0.08
CA MET A 164 18.18 0.46 1.08
C MET A 164 19.70 0.52 1.11
N GLU A 165 20.38 -0.58 0.80
CA GLU A 165 21.85 -0.63 0.69
C GLU A 165 22.36 0.25 -0.46
N ALA A 166 21.71 0.20 -1.63
CA ALA A 166 22.03 1.05 -2.77
C ALA A 166 21.95 2.54 -2.41
N LEU A 167 20.87 2.97 -1.74
CA LEU A 167 20.72 4.35 -1.28
C LEU A 167 21.76 4.71 -0.22
N ASN A 168 21.97 3.84 0.78
CA ASN A 168 22.97 4.04 1.83
C ASN A 168 24.36 4.29 1.21
N LYS A 169 24.79 3.44 0.28
CA LYS A 169 26.09 3.57 -0.39
C LYS A 169 26.29 4.93 -1.04
N GLN A 170 25.30 5.41 -1.80
CA GLN A 170 25.44 6.66 -2.54
C GLN A 170 25.26 7.89 -1.63
N ALA A 171 24.35 7.81 -0.66
CA ALA A 171 24.17 8.86 0.35
C ALA A 171 25.44 9.04 1.20
N MET A 172 26.10 7.95 1.58
CA MET A 172 27.36 8.00 2.32
C MET A 172 28.46 8.72 1.54
N ARG A 173 28.59 8.48 0.23
CA ARG A 173 29.55 9.21 -0.64
C ARG A 173 29.31 10.72 -0.57
N ILE A 174 28.05 11.14 -0.70
CA ILE A 174 27.66 12.55 -0.58
C ILE A 174 28.00 13.09 0.81
N ILE A 175 27.64 12.40 1.89
CA ILE A 175 27.93 12.84 3.27
C ILE A 175 29.44 13.05 3.48
N ARG A 176 30.29 12.16 2.95
CA ARG A 176 31.75 12.33 3.03
C ARG A 176 32.25 13.59 2.32
N LEU A 177 31.63 13.98 1.20
CA LEU A 177 31.97 15.22 0.49
C LEU A 177 31.64 16.48 1.31
N PHE A 178 30.61 16.44 2.16
CA PHE A 178 30.30 17.50 3.11
C PHE A 178 31.20 17.48 4.37
N GLY A 179 32.19 16.58 4.43
CA GLY A 179 33.20 16.54 5.49
C GLY A 179 32.79 15.77 6.75
N ASP A 180 31.62 15.13 6.78
CA ASP A 180 31.18 14.35 7.93
C ASP A 180 31.72 12.91 7.85
N ASN A 181 32.69 12.61 8.72
CA ASN A 181 33.30 11.29 8.88
C ASN A 181 32.74 10.49 10.08
N THR A 182 31.76 11.04 10.80
CA THR A 182 31.19 10.45 12.02
C THR A 182 30.02 9.52 11.72
N VAL A 183 29.22 9.84 10.69
CA VAL A 183 28.11 9.01 10.22
C VAL A 183 28.66 7.67 9.74
N LYS A 184 28.03 6.55 10.14
CA LYS A 184 28.41 5.22 9.68
C LYS A 184 27.47 4.69 8.62
N CYS A 185 26.19 5.03 8.70
CA CYS A 185 25.20 4.63 7.71
C CYS A 185 24.04 5.63 7.59
N VAL A 186 23.38 5.58 6.45
CA VAL A 186 22.15 6.29 6.14
C VAL A 186 21.04 5.27 5.94
N LYS A 187 19.91 5.50 6.62
CA LYS A 187 18.74 4.63 6.56
C LYS A 187 17.55 5.44 6.06
N THR A 188 16.67 4.80 5.30
CA THR A 188 15.36 5.37 5.02
C THR A 188 14.37 4.97 6.11
N SER A 189 13.40 5.85 6.37
CA SER A 189 12.33 5.64 7.34
C SER A 189 10.98 5.87 6.70
N VAL A 190 9.98 5.10 7.14
CA VAL A 190 8.61 5.18 6.61
C VAL A 190 7.58 5.16 7.73
N GLY A 191 6.60 6.06 7.65
CA GLY A 191 5.36 6.04 8.43
C GLY A 191 4.15 5.82 7.53
N PRO A 192 3.62 4.59 7.41
CA PRO A 192 2.48 4.30 6.55
C PRO A 192 1.15 4.62 7.25
N GLU A 193 0.33 5.48 6.68
CA GLU A 193 -1.05 5.75 7.15
C GLU A 193 -1.98 4.72 6.52
N GLN A 194 -2.67 3.91 7.32
CA GLN A 194 -3.48 2.78 6.83
C GLN A 194 -4.97 3.11 6.91
N GLU A 195 -5.59 3.35 5.76
CA GLU A 195 -7.04 3.48 5.66
C GLU A 195 -7.72 2.12 5.43
N TYR A 196 -8.96 1.99 5.91
CA TYR A 196 -9.78 0.78 5.79
C TYR A 196 -11.27 1.06 6.02
N PHE A 197 -12.14 0.13 5.61
CA PHE A 197 -13.56 0.13 5.95
C PHE A 197 -13.90 -0.98 6.95
N LEU A 198 -14.87 -0.72 7.85
CA LEU A 198 -15.46 -1.73 8.73
C LEU A 198 -16.91 -1.98 8.37
N VAL A 199 -17.25 -3.22 8.02
CA VAL A 199 -18.63 -3.62 7.75
C VAL A 199 -19.10 -4.65 8.77
N ASP A 200 -20.41 -4.66 9.04
CA ASP A 200 -20.99 -5.72 9.85
C ASP A 200 -20.88 -7.08 9.14
N ARG A 201 -20.41 -8.10 9.87
CA ARG A 201 -20.17 -9.43 9.31
C ARG A 201 -21.43 -10.08 8.75
N GLU A 202 -22.59 -9.89 9.38
CA GLU A 202 -23.82 -10.52 8.90
C GLU A 202 -24.27 -9.92 7.57
N MET A 203 -24.01 -8.63 7.35
CA MET A 203 -24.26 -7.97 6.08
C MET A 203 -23.24 -8.38 5.02
N TYR A 204 -21.96 -8.44 5.38
CA TYR A 204 -20.88 -8.91 4.50
C TYR A 204 -21.15 -10.34 3.99
N ASN A 205 -21.57 -11.25 4.86
CA ASN A 205 -21.84 -12.65 4.51
C ASN A 205 -22.99 -12.82 3.50
N LYS A 206 -23.81 -11.79 3.28
CA LYS A 206 -24.90 -11.78 2.29
C LYS A 206 -24.47 -11.20 0.94
N ARG A 207 -23.21 -10.83 0.78
CA ARG A 207 -22.67 -10.14 -0.41
C ARG A 207 -21.54 -10.97 -1.00
N GLN A 208 -21.88 -11.84 -1.96
CA GLN A 208 -20.91 -12.72 -2.61
C GLN A 208 -19.79 -11.94 -3.30
N ASP A 209 -20.10 -10.78 -3.89
CA ASP A 209 -19.11 -9.87 -4.45
C ASP A 209 -18.08 -9.41 -3.40
N LEU A 210 -18.52 -8.97 -2.22
CA LEU A 210 -17.59 -8.60 -1.15
C LEU A 210 -16.74 -9.79 -0.66
N ILE A 211 -17.30 -11.00 -0.66
CA ILE A 211 -16.60 -12.21 -0.22
C ILE A 211 -15.51 -12.60 -1.22
N PHE A 212 -15.80 -12.60 -2.51
CA PHE A 212 -14.87 -13.08 -3.53
C PHE A 212 -13.92 -12.02 -4.07
N THR A 213 -14.31 -10.75 -4.02
CA THR A 213 -13.57 -9.66 -4.67
C THR A 213 -13.09 -8.59 -3.71
N GLY A 214 -13.57 -8.59 -2.46
CA GLY A 214 -13.23 -7.55 -1.48
C GLY A 214 -13.89 -6.18 -1.76
N ARG A 215 -14.68 -6.07 -2.82
CA ARG A 215 -15.42 -4.86 -3.20
C ARG A 215 -16.84 -5.21 -3.64
N THR A 216 -17.65 -4.17 -3.77
CA THR A 216 -19.00 -4.27 -4.31
C THR A 216 -18.98 -4.13 -5.82
N LEU A 217 -19.54 -5.11 -6.52
CA LEU A 217 -19.66 -5.13 -7.98
C LEU A 217 -20.96 -4.48 -8.46
N PHE A 218 -22.00 -4.57 -7.63
CA PHE A 218 -23.29 -3.90 -7.79
C PHE A 218 -23.62 -3.07 -6.56
N GLY A 219 -24.41 -2.01 -6.73
CA GLY A 219 -24.90 -1.20 -5.64
C GLY A 219 -25.24 0.21 -6.07
N ALA A 220 -26.51 0.55 -6.00
CA ALA A 220 -27.00 1.90 -6.23
C ALA A 220 -26.54 2.86 -5.14
N LYS A 221 -26.34 4.13 -5.52
CA LYS A 221 -25.96 5.20 -4.57
C LYS A 221 -27.06 5.38 -3.51
N SER A 222 -26.66 5.31 -2.24
CA SER A 222 -27.55 5.59 -1.10
C SER A 222 -27.99 7.06 -1.07
N PRO A 223 -29.21 7.38 -0.59
CA PRO A 223 -29.67 8.77 -0.40
C PRO A 223 -28.77 9.61 0.52
N LYS A 224 -28.15 8.96 1.52
CA LYS A 224 -27.05 9.54 2.31
C LYS A 224 -25.78 8.76 1.98
N GLY A 225 -24.75 9.44 1.49
CA GLY A 225 -23.38 8.95 1.34
C GLY A 225 -22.47 9.75 2.24
N GLN A 226 -21.63 10.60 1.64
CA GLN A 226 -20.64 11.44 2.33
C GLN A 226 -20.93 12.95 2.23
N GLU A 227 -22.08 13.35 1.69
CA GLU A 227 -22.39 14.75 1.32
C GLU A 227 -22.40 15.75 2.48
N MET A 228 -22.45 15.27 3.72
CA MET A 228 -22.48 16.11 4.91
C MET A 228 -21.09 16.40 5.48
N ASP A 229 -20.05 15.70 5.02
CA ASP A 229 -18.67 15.76 5.56
C ASP A 229 -18.64 15.60 7.11
N ASP A 230 -19.62 14.89 7.68
CA ASP A 230 -19.88 14.79 9.13
C ASP A 230 -19.12 13.62 9.79
N HIS A 231 -18.54 12.73 8.99
CA HIS A 231 -17.84 11.54 9.47
C HIS A 231 -16.37 11.81 9.79
N TYR A 232 -15.69 12.67 9.03
CA TYR A 232 -14.27 12.99 9.21
C TYR A 232 -14.02 13.65 10.57
N PHE A 233 -13.18 13.03 11.41
CA PHE A 233 -13.01 13.38 12.83
C PHE A 233 -14.31 13.46 13.65
N GLY A 234 -15.38 12.84 13.15
CA GLY A 234 -16.64 12.68 13.86
C GLY A 234 -16.52 11.69 15.01
N VAL A 235 -17.62 11.54 15.76
CA VAL A 235 -17.67 10.62 16.91
C VAL A 235 -17.50 9.17 16.43
N ILE A 236 -16.51 8.47 17.00
CA ILE A 236 -16.29 7.05 16.76
C ILE A 236 -17.38 6.25 17.48
N LYS A 237 -18.08 5.37 16.75
CA LYS A 237 -19.17 4.57 17.30
C LYS A 237 -18.63 3.57 18.34
N PRO A 238 -19.38 3.24 19.42
CA PRO A 238 -18.88 2.41 20.50
C PRO A 238 -18.31 1.05 20.06
N ARG A 239 -18.94 0.38 19.09
CA ARG A 239 -18.47 -0.90 18.56
C ARG A 239 -17.16 -0.78 17.78
N VAL A 240 -16.98 0.33 17.05
CA VAL A 240 -15.72 0.63 16.34
C VAL A 240 -14.62 0.98 17.35
N ALA A 241 -14.95 1.79 18.36
CA ALA A 241 -14.00 2.14 19.42
C ALA A 241 -13.49 0.90 20.17
N ALA A 242 -14.36 -0.07 20.47
CA ALA A 242 -13.95 -1.33 21.09
C ALA A 242 -13.02 -2.16 20.18
N PHE A 243 -13.27 -2.17 18.88
CA PHE A 243 -12.36 -2.78 17.90
C PHE A 243 -10.99 -2.09 17.86
N MET A 244 -10.97 -0.76 17.81
CA MET A 244 -9.76 0.07 17.78
C MET A 244 -8.92 -0.09 19.05
N ASP A 245 -9.56 -0.15 20.22
CA ASP A 245 -8.87 -0.40 21.50
C ASP A 245 -8.17 -1.77 21.50
N ASP A 246 -8.88 -2.83 21.13
CA ASP A 246 -8.28 -4.17 21.02
C ASP A 246 -7.17 -4.23 19.96
N LEU A 247 -7.33 -3.53 18.83
CA LEU A 247 -6.33 -3.45 17.78
C LEU A 247 -5.05 -2.81 18.31
N ASN A 248 -5.15 -1.65 18.98
CA ASN A 248 -4.01 -0.98 19.60
C ASN A 248 -3.29 -1.89 20.59
N HIS A 249 -4.03 -2.60 21.45
CA HIS A 249 -3.44 -3.54 22.41
C HIS A 249 -2.66 -4.67 21.73
N GLU A 250 -3.18 -5.25 20.65
CA GLU A 250 -2.48 -6.31 19.90
C GLU A 250 -1.25 -5.78 19.16
N LEU A 251 -1.33 -4.60 18.55
CA LEU A 251 -0.20 -3.96 17.86
C LEU A 251 0.91 -3.55 18.84
N TRP A 252 0.57 -3.00 20.00
CA TRP A 252 1.56 -2.64 21.02
C TRP A 252 2.30 -3.88 21.56
N LYS A 253 1.63 -5.02 21.73
CA LYS A 253 2.32 -6.29 22.10
C LYS A 253 3.39 -6.69 21.10
N LEU A 254 3.15 -6.41 19.81
CA LEU A 254 4.09 -6.65 18.71
C LEU A 254 5.12 -5.51 18.53
N GLY A 255 5.18 -4.53 19.44
CA GLY A 255 6.14 -3.42 19.36
C GLY A 255 5.81 -2.38 18.28
N ILE A 256 4.62 -2.43 17.69
CA ILE A 256 4.16 -1.48 16.68
C ILE A 256 3.63 -0.24 17.40
N LEU A 257 4.20 0.93 17.10
CA LEU A 257 3.84 2.21 17.70
C LEU A 257 2.55 2.80 17.10
N ALA A 258 1.44 2.06 17.16
CA ALA A 258 0.12 2.57 16.78
C ALA A 258 -0.21 3.82 17.61
N LYS A 259 -0.45 4.95 16.94
CA LYS A 259 -0.43 6.28 17.57
C LYS A 259 -1.69 7.09 17.30
N THR A 260 -2.15 7.11 16.06
CA THR A 260 -3.29 7.92 15.62
C THR A 260 -4.34 7.00 15.03
N GLU A 261 -5.60 7.24 15.39
CA GLU A 261 -6.77 6.60 14.80
C GLU A 261 -7.92 7.61 14.73
N HIS A 262 -8.71 7.54 13.66
CA HIS A 262 -9.90 8.37 13.49
C HIS A 262 -10.85 7.81 12.43
N ASN A 263 -12.03 8.39 12.36
CA ASN A 263 -12.92 8.25 11.21
C ASN A 263 -12.36 9.03 10.02
N GLU A 264 -12.47 8.44 8.83
CA GLU A 264 -12.11 9.06 7.56
C GLU A 264 -13.32 9.80 6.93
N VAL A 265 -13.23 10.23 5.68
CA VAL A 265 -14.28 11.01 4.99
C VAL A 265 -15.51 10.16 4.66
N ALA A 266 -15.35 8.95 4.11
CA ALA A 266 -16.51 8.12 3.77
C ALA A 266 -17.10 7.42 5.01
N PRO A 267 -18.42 7.21 5.08
CA PRO A 267 -19.04 6.47 6.17
C PRO A 267 -18.42 5.07 6.34
N ALA A 268 -18.20 4.66 7.59
CA ALA A 268 -17.55 3.40 7.95
C ALA A 268 -16.09 3.25 7.47
N GLN A 269 -15.48 4.32 6.95
CA GLN A 269 -14.05 4.42 6.69
C GLN A 269 -13.33 4.94 7.93
N HIS A 270 -12.13 4.43 8.16
CA HIS A 270 -11.27 4.75 9.29
C HIS A 270 -9.79 4.76 8.86
N GLU A 271 -8.95 5.38 9.67
CA GLU A 271 -7.49 5.39 9.51
C GLU A 271 -6.80 4.92 10.80
N LEU A 272 -5.67 4.23 10.66
CA LEU A 272 -4.68 4.04 11.71
C LEU A 272 -3.28 4.38 11.20
N ALA A 273 -2.55 5.22 11.93
CA ALA A 273 -1.17 5.60 11.61
C ALA A 273 -0.21 5.24 12.77
N PRO A 274 0.81 4.40 12.54
CA PRO A 274 1.89 4.19 13.48
C PRO A 274 2.98 5.27 13.35
N ILE A 275 3.80 5.43 14.39
CA ILE A 275 5.03 6.24 14.30
C ILE A 275 5.99 5.56 13.31
N TYR A 276 6.65 6.37 12.48
CA TYR A 276 7.62 5.90 11.50
C TYR A 276 8.77 5.12 12.15
N THR A 277 9.34 4.19 11.38
CA THR A 277 10.56 3.45 11.74
C THR A 277 11.37 3.18 10.48
N THR A 278 12.49 2.47 10.57
CA THR A 278 13.30 2.10 9.40
C THR A 278 12.43 1.39 8.36
N THR A 279 12.65 1.66 7.08
CA THR A 279 11.80 1.16 5.97
C THR A 279 11.57 -0.36 6.03
N ASN A 280 12.62 -1.12 6.37
CA ASN A 280 12.52 -2.57 6.51
C ASN A 280 11.51 -2.98 7.60
N VAL A 281 11.68 -2.45 8.81
CA VAL A 281 10.81 -2.75 9.96
C VAL A 281 9.41 -2.20 9.74
N ALA A 282 9.27 -1.02 9.14
CA ALA A 282 7.99 -0.41 8.81
C ALA A 282 7.18 -1.29 7.82
N THR A 283 7.87 -1.96 6.90
CA THR A 283 7.25 -2.88 5.93
C THR A 283 6.68 -4.11 6.65
N ASP A 284 7.46 -4.71 7.56
CA ASP A 284 6.98 -5.85 8.34
C ASP A 284 5.83 -5.46 9.26
N HIS A 285 5.96 -4.33 9.95
CA HIS A 285 4.93 -3.79 10.83
C HIS A 285 3.63 -3.49 10.07
N ASN A 286 3.70 -2.98 8.84
CA ASN A 286 2.51 -2.74 8.03
C ASN A 286 1.80 -4.04 7.67
N GLN A 287 2.52 -5.09 7.29
CA GLN A 287 1.91 -6.41 7.02
C GLN A 287 1.22 -6.98 8.25
N LEU A 288 1.90 -6.94 9.40
CA LEU A 288 1.30 -7.35 10.67
C LEU A 288 0.08 -6.51 11.02
N THR A 289 0.13 -5.20 10.80
CA THR A 289 -0.99 -4.30 11.05
C THR A 289 -2.22 -4.70 10.24
N MET A 290 -2.06 -4.91 8.92
CA MET A 290 -3.16 -5.35 8.04
C MET A 290 -3.75 -6.69 8.47
N GLU A 291 -2.91 -7.68 8.82
CA GLU A 291 -3.37 -8.99 9.27
C GLU A 291 -4.11 -8.91 10.63
N ILE A 292 -3.56 -8.18 11.59
CA ILE A 292 -4.16 -8.03 12.93
C ILE A 292 -5.48 -7.24 12.84
N MET A 293 -5.57 -6.22 11.98
CA MET A 293 -6.83 -5.51 11.70
C MET A 293 -7.94 -6.49 11.32
N GLN A 294 -7.70 -7.39 10.36
CA GLN A 294 -8.69 -8.37 9.93
C GLN A 294 -9.04 -9.37 11.03
N LYS A 295 -8.04 -9.86 11.79
CA LYS A 295 -8.26 -10.79 12.91
C LYS A 295 -9.03 -10.17 14.06
N VAL A 296 -8.74 -8.92 14.41
CA VAL A 296 -9.43 -8.21 15.50
C VAL A 296 -10.84 -7.83 15.06
N ALA A 297 -11.04 -7.34 13.84
CA ALA A 297 -12.38 -7.04 13.31
C ALA A 297 -13.27 -8.28 13.40
N ALA A 298 -12.70 -9.44 13.07
CA ALA A 298 -13.39 -10.71 13.16
C ALA A 298 -13.85 -11.10 14.58
N LYS A 299 -13.14 -10.69 15.64
CA LYS A 299 -13.55 -10.91 17.04
C LYS A 299 -14.73 -10.01 17.43
N HIS A 300 -14.84 -8.85 16.82
CA HIS A 300 -15.90 -7.85 17.06
C HIS A 300 -17.13 -8.04 16.16
N GLY A 301 -17.23 -9.16 15.44
CA GLY A 301 -18.29 -9.42 14.46
C GLY A 301 -18.28 -8.46 13.27
N LEU A 302 -17.13 -7.87 12.98
CA LEU A 302 -16.90 -6.96 11.87
C LEU A 302 -16.02 -7.64 10.82
N VAL A 303 -15.99 -7.07 9.63
CA VAL A 303 -15.03 -7.40 8.57
C VAL A 303 -14.28 -6.12 8.21
N CYS A 304 -12.95 -6.18 8.26
CA CYS A 304 -12.07 -5.11 7.83
C CYS A 304 -11.77 -5.27 6.33
N LEU A 305 -12.23 -4.31 5.54
CA LEU A 305 -12.00 -4.26 4.10
C LEU A 305 -10.80 -3.34 3.82
N LEU A 306 -9.75 -3.92 3.25
CA LEU A 306 -8.52 -3.22 2.87
C LEU A 306 -8.47 -2.89 1.38
N HIS A 307 -9.50 -3.26 0.61
CA HIS A 307 -9.58 -2.94 -0.81
C HIS A 307 -9.63 -1.42 -1.03
N GLU A 308 -8.98 -0.91 -2.08
CA GLU A 308 -8.81 0.53 -2.34
C GLU A 308 -10.12 1.24 -2.67
N LYS A 309 -11.06 0.50 -3.26
CA LYS A 309 -12.39 0.99 -3.61
C LYS A 309 -13.51 -0.01 -3.29
N PRO A 310 -13.83 -0.27 -2.00
CA PRO A 310 -14.84 -1.26 -1.64
C PRO A 310 -16.25 -0.85 -2.11
N PHE A 311 -16.55 0.45 -2.10
CA PHE A 311 -17.85 1.02 -2.48
C PHE A 311 -17.67 2.10 -3.55
N ALA A 312 -18.51 2.08 -4.59
CA ALA A 312 -18.50 3.12 -5.62
C ALA A 312 -19.17 4.40 -5.11
N GLY A 313 -18.78 5.56 -5.66
CA GLY A 313 -19.42 6.84 -5.37
C GLY A 313 -19.10 7.48 -4.02
N VAL A 314 -18.24 6.87 -3.20
CA VAL A 314 -17.68 7.44 -1.95
C VAL A 314 -16.14 7.49 -2.01
N ASN A 315 -15.46 8.05 -1.02
CA ASN A 315 -13.98 8.04 -0.95
C ASN A 315 -13.44 6.60 -0.96
N GLY A 316 -12.25 6.42 -1.54
CA GLY A 316 -11.52 5.15 -1.50
C GLY A 316 -10.52 5.11 -0.35
N SER A 317 -9.95 3.94 -0.09
CA SER A 317 -8.93 3.74 0.94
C SER A 317 -7.51 3.82 0.37
N GLY A 318 -6.72 4.77 0.86
CA GLY A 318 -5.31 4.95 0.56
C GLY A 318 -4.37 4.28 1.56
N LYS A 319 -3.07 4.29 1.22
CA LYS A 319 -2.01 4.10 2.20
C LYS A 319 -0.90 5.13 2.00
N HIS A 320 -0.95 6.25 2.69
CA HIS A 320 0.07 7.28 2.49
C HIS A 320 1.42 6.82 3.03
N ASN A 321 2.44 6.87 2.17
CA ASN A 321 3.80 6.44 2.49
C ASN A 321 4.67 7.67 2.80
N ASN A 322 4.76 8.03 4.08
CA ASN A 322 5.60 9.12 4.55
C ASN A 322 7.06 8.68 4.62
N TRP A 323 7.87 9.03 3.62
CA TRP A 323 9.25 8.60 3.45
C TRP A 323 10.26 9.71 3.77
N SER A 324 11.32 9.35 4.51
CA SER A 324 12.44 10.23 4.81
C SER A 324 13.79 9.51 4.80
N ILE A 325 14.88 10.28 4.77
CA ILE A 325 16.26 9.77 4.81
C ILE A 325 16.96 10.31 6.05
N THR A 326 17.50 9.42 6.88
CA THR A 326 18.09 9.78 8.18
C THR A 326 19.47 9.12 8.34
N THR A 327 20.44 9.82 8.92
CA THR A 327 21.73 9.25 9.33
C THR A 327 21.57 8.41 10.62
N ASP A 328 22.52 7.53 10.91
CA ASP A 328 22.60 6.81 12.18
C ASP A 328 22.79 7.73 13.40
N THR A 329 23.31 8.95 13.18
CA THR A 329 23.42 10.00 14.20
C THR A 329 22.11 10.76 14.45
N GLY A 330 21.04 10.45 13.72
CA GLY A 330 19.71 11.03 13.89
C GLY A 330 19.43 12.30 13.07
N VAL A 331 20.32 12.66 12.14
CA VAL A 331 20.12 13.83 11.25
C VAL A 331 19.21 13.43 10.09
N ASN A 332 18.09 14.15 9.94
CA ASN A 332 17.20 14.01 8.79
C ASN A 332 17.71 14.86 7.62
N LEU A 333 18.10 14.20 6.52
CA LEU A 333 18.68 14.84 5.33
C LEU A 333 17.66 15.57 4.47
N LEU A 334 16.36 15.37 4.74
CA LEU A 334 15.25 16.09 4.13
C LEU A 334 14.66 17.17 5.06
N ALA A 335 15.29 17.43 6.20
CA ALA A 335 14.91 18.54 7.05
C ALA A 335 15.56 19.84 6.54
N PRO A 336 14.78 20.88 6.20
CA PRO A 336 15.30 22.11 5.61
C PRO A 336 16.11 22.94 6.62
N GLY A 337 15.80 22.82 7.92
CA GLY A 337 16.41 23.62 8.97
C GLY A 337 15.79 25.02 9.09
N LYS A 338 16.51 25.96 9.73
CA LYS A 338 16.01 27.33 9.94
C LYS A 338 16.21 28.24 8.73
N THR A 339 17.27 28.02 7.96
CA THR A 339 17.63 28.77 6.75
C THR A 339 17.78 27.80 5.56
N PRO A 340 16.67 27.38 4.94
CA PRO A 340 16.68 26.31 3.95
C PRO A 340 17.53 26.64 2.71
N TYR A 341 17.58 27.92 2.32
CA TYR A 341 18.38 28.41 1.19
C TYR A 341 19.90 28.35 1.43
N GLU A 342 20.35 28.26 2.69
CA GLU A 342 21.78 28.12 3.06
C GLU A 342 22.18 26.66 3.29
N ASN A 343 21.19 25.77 3.46
CA ASN A 343 21.42 24.36 3.75
C ASN A 343 21.71 23.59 2.46
N ALA A 344 22.95 23.69 1.98
CA ALA A 344 23.38 23.08 0.72
C ALA A 344 23.24 21.54 0.71
N GLN A 345 23.40 20.88 1.86
CA GLN A 345 23.20 19.44 1.98
C GLN A 345 21.72 19.10 1.74
N PHE A 346 20.80 19.77 2.44
CA PHE A 346 19.36 19.60 2.21
C PHE A 346 18.97 19.87 0.75
N LEU A 347 19.43 20.97 0.17
CA LEU A 347 19.12 21.34 -1.21
C LEU A 347 19.59 20.29 -2.22
N LEU A 348 20.77 19.70 -2.00
CA LEU A 348 21.28 18.61 -2.83
C LEU A 348 20.41 17.36 -2.74
N PHE A 349 20.03 16.93 -1.53
CA PHE A 349 19.15 15.78 -1.34
C PHE A 349 17.73 16.04 -1.88
N LEU A 350 17.20 17.25 -1.70
CA LEU A 350 15.93 17.69 -2.29
C LEU A 350 15.98 17.60 -3.83
N CYS A 351 17.04 18.12 -4.45
CA CYS A 351 17.25 18.05 -5.89
C CYS A 351 17.39 16.60 -6.38
N ALA A 352 18.06 15.73 -5.61
CA ALA A 352 18.17 14.31 -5.93
C ALA A 352 16.81 13.63 -5.96
N VAL A 353 15.92 13.97 -5.02
CA VAL A 353 14.55 13.45 -5.01
C VAL A 353 13.75 13.99 -6.19
N ILE A 354 13.85 15.28 -6.50
CA ILE A 354 13.17 15.90 -7.66
C ILE A 354 13.58 15.21 -8.97
N LYS A 355 14.89 15.03 -9.16
CA LYS A 355 15.45 14.31 -10.30
C LYS A 355 14.94 12.87 -10.38
N ALA A 356 14.99 12.15 -9.26
CA ALA A 356 14.54 10.76 -9.19
C ALA A 356 13.07 10.59 -9.58
N VAL A 357 12.19 11.46 -9.07
CA VAL A 357 10.75 11.42 -9.38
C VAL A 357 10.49 11.79 -10.84
N ASP A 358 11.20 12.78 -11.40
CA ASP A 358 11.02 13.18 -12.80
C ASP A 358 11.48 12.11 -13.80
N ASP A 359 12.68 11.56 -13.59
CA ASP A 359 13.29 10.57 -14.49
C ASP A 359 12.58 9.20 -14.44
N TYR A 360 12.04 8.83 -13.28
CA TYR A 360 11.46 7.51 -13.00
C TYR A 360 9.99 7.58 -12.56
N GLN A 361 9.24 8.58 -13.02
CA GLN A 361 7.81 8.76 -12.75
C GLN A 361 6.96 7.52 -13.11
N ASP A 362 7.32 6.83 -14.18
CA ASP A 362 6.75 5.57 -14.62
C ASP A 362 6.94 4.46 -13.58
N LEU A 363 8.16 4.29 -13.02
CA LEU A 363 8.42 3.31 -11.96
C LEU A 363 7.63 3.60 -10.68
N LEU A 364 7.45 4.87 -10.33
CA LEU A 364 6.62 5.25 -9.18
C LEU A 364 5.15 4.89 -9.42
N ARG A 365 4.61 5.13 -10.62
CA ARG A 365 3.25 4.69 -11.00
C ARG A 365 3.11 3.16 -11.04
N ILE A 366 4.13 2.45 -11.53
CA ILE A 366 4.21 0.98 -11.56
C ILE A 366 4.20 0.40 -10.14
N SER A 367 4.89 1.05 -9.19
CA SER A 367 5.05 0.55 -7.82
C SER A 367 3.74 0.41 -7.03
N VAL A 368 2.66 1.04 -7.50
CA VAL A 368 1.32 1.07 -6.89
C VAL A 368 0.24 0.45 -7.78
N ALA A 369 0.63 -0.21 -8.88
CA ALA A 369 -0.29 -0.71 -9.88
C ALA A 369 -0.94 -2.03 -9.43
N THR A 370 -2.27 -2.02 -9.30
CA THR A 370 -3.12 -3.16 -9.00
C THR A 370 -4.53 -2.88 -9.54
N ALA A 371 -5.30 -3.93 -9.83
CA ALA A 371 -6.68 -3.80 -10.29
C ALA A 371 -7.53 -2.95 -9.31
N GLY A 372 -7.39 -3.19 -8.00
CA GLY A 372 -8.12 -2.42 -6.98
C GLY A 372 -7.77 -0.93 -6.97
N ASN A 373 -6.48 -0.59 -7.07
CA ASN A 373 -6.03 0.81 -7.02
C ASN A 373 -6.38 1.59 -8.31
N ASP A 374 -6.55 0.92 -9.45
CA ASP A 374 -7.03 1.55 -10.68
C ASP A 374 -8.44 2.13 -10.52
N HIS A 375 -9.28 1.55 -9.64
CA HIS A 375 -10.59 2.12 -9.29
C HIS A 375 -10.52 3.32 -8.32
N ARG A 376 -9.36 3.56 -7.71
CA ARG A 376 -9.17 4.61 -6.71
C ARG A 376 -8.54 5.87 -7.32
N LEU A 377 -7.44 5.72 -8.07
CA LEU A 377 -6.66 6.86 -8.56
C LEU A 377 -7.47 7.79 -9.47
N GLY A 378 -7.33 9.10 -9.28
CA GLY A 378 -7.97 10.14 -10.09
C GLY A 378 -9.41 10.51 -9.70
N ALA A 379 -9.89 10.07 -8.54
CA ALA A 379 -11.23 10.41 -8.03
C ALA A 379 -11.23 10.60 -6.49
N ASN A 380 -12.19 11.37 -5.97
CA ASN A 380 -12.52 11.49 -4.53
C ASN A 380 -11.29 11.49 -3.58
N GLU A 381 -10.48 12.55 -3.63
CA GLU A 381 -9.27 12.74 -2.81
C GLU A 381 -8.07 11.82 -3.11
N ALA A 382 -8.18 10.86 -4.02
CA ALA A 382 -7.04 10.08 -4.49
C ALA A 382 -6.33 10.77 -5.67
N PRO A 383 -4.99 10.88 -5.67
CA PRO A 383 -4.25 11.58 -6.71
C PRO A 383 -4.47 10.95 -8.10
N PRO A 384 -4.35 11.72 -9.20
CA PRO A 384 -4.40 11.18 -10.55
C PRO A 384 -3.20 10.26 -10.83
N ALA A 385 -3.30 9.48 -11.91
CA ALA A 385 -2.21 8.61 -12.36
C ALA A 385 -0.94 9.36 -12.83
N VAL A 386 -1.04 10.67 -13.03
CA VAL A 386 0.07 11.56 -13.38
C VAL A 386 0.89 11.86 -12.12
N VAL A 387 2.12 11.36 -12.07
CA VAL A 387 3.05 11.66 -10.98
C VAL A 387 3.52 13.11 -11.07
N SER A 388 3.41 13.84 -9.96
CA SER A 388 3.89 15.22 -9.83
C SER A 388 4.25 15.51 -8.37
N MET A 389 5.13 16.49 -8.18
CA MET A 389 5.65 16.86 -6.87
C MET A 389 5.08 18.18 -6.37
N PHE A 390 4.60 18.17 -5.14
CA PHE A 390 4.26 19.39 -4.40
C PHE A 390 5.40 19.76 -3.46
N LEU A 391 5.95 20.96 -3.59
CA LEU A 391 6.99 21.49 -2.69
C LEU A 391 6.47 22.60 -1.77
N GLY A 392 5.38 23.26 -2.18
CA GLY A 392 4.87 24.46 -1.54
C GLY A 392 5.61 25.72 -1.96
N ASP A 393 5.01 26.87 -1.67
CA ASP A 393 5.42 28.18 -2.18
C ASP A 393 6.83 28.60 -1.74
N GLU A 394 7.20 28.37 -0.47
CA GLU A 394 8.50 28.79 0.07
C GLU A 394 9.67 28.06 -0.61
N LEU A 395 9.63 26.73 -0.64
CA LEU A 395 10.67 25.94 -1.28
C LEU A 395 10.70 26.19 -2.79
N ASN A 396 9.53 26.32 -3.44
CA ASN A 396 9.48 26.65 -4.85
C ASN A 396 10.17 27.99 -5.15
N ALA A 397 9.90 29.03 -4.36
CA ALA A 397 10.56 30.32 -4.50
C ALA A 397 12.08 30.27 -4.25
N ILE A 398 12.54 29.41 -3.33
CA ILE A 398 13.98 29.17 -3.12
C ILE A 398 14.60 28.54 -4.37
N LEU A 399 13.96 27.52 -4.96
CA LEU A 399 14.46 26.88 -6.17
C LEU A 399 14.48 27.85 -7.37
N GLU A 400 13.45 28.68 -7.52
CA GLU A 400 13.40 29.73 -8.55
C GLU A 400 14.53 30.76 -8.38
N ALA A 401 14.81 31.18 -7.14
CA ALA A 401 15.90 32.11 -6.85
C ALA A 401 17.27 31.53 -7.20
N ILE A 402 17.49 30.24 -6.90
CA ILE A 402 18.72 29.52 -7.27
C ILE A 402 18.85 29.39 -8.80
N GLU A 403 17.76 29.04 -9.50
CA GLU A 403 17.74 28.95 -10.96
C GLU A 403 18.10 30.30 -11.62
N ALA A 404 17.47 31.38 -11.15
CA ALA A 404 17.69 32.74 -11.65
C ALA A 404 19.03 33.36 -11.21
N ASN A 405 19.73 32.74 -10.26
CA ASN A 405 20.93 33.28 -9.62
C ASN A 405 20.67 34.66 -8.98
N THR A 406 19.53 34.79 -8.29
CA THR A 406 19.08 36.00 -7.60
C THR A 406 18.98 35.76 -6.10
N PRO A 407 19.18 36.78 -5.23
CA PRO A 407 18.98 36.63 -3.80
C PRO A 407 17.55 36.22 -3.47
N TYR A 408 17.39 35.22 -2.61
CA TYR A 408 16.08 34.86 -2.05
C TYR A 408 15.69 35.87 -0.98
N ASN A 409 14.59 36.60 -1.21
CA ASN A 409 14.00 37.50 -0.20
C ASN A 409 12.99 36.69 0.64
N ALA A 410 13.35 36.37 1.88
CA ALA A 410 12.50 35.58 2.76
C ALA A 410 11.11 36.23 2.95
N ALA A 411 10.05 35.47 2.67
CA ALA A 411 8.70 35.87 3.07
C ALA A 411 8.62 35.81 4.60
N GLY A 412 8.39 36.95 5.25
CA GLY A 412 8.32 37.02 6.71
C GLY A 412 7.22 36.12 7.29
N LYS A 413 7.53 35.35 8.35
CA LYS A 413 6.55 34.54 9.08
C LYS A 413 5.42 35.43 9.60
N GLN A 414 4.20 35.22 9.11
CA GLN A 414 3.03 35.95 9.59
C GLN A 414 2.49 35.33 10.89
N VAL A 415 2.34 36.15 11.94
CA VAL A 415 1.65 35.73 13.16
C VAL A 415 0.15 35.77 12.92
N MET A 416 -0.53 34.63 13.10
CA MET A 416 -1.97 34.55 12.88
C MET A 416 -2.70 35.13 14.10
N LYS A 417 -3.42 36.24 13.91
CA LYS A 417 -4.29 36.82 14.93
C LYS A 417 -5.69 36.25 14.75
N LEU A 418 -6.08 35.30 15.61
CA LEU A 418 -7.41 34.66 15.57
C LEU A 418 -8.57 35.55 16.07
N GLY A 419 -8.32 36.84 16.33
CA GLY A 419 -9.36 37.78 16.74
C GLY A 419 -9.95 37.57 18.15
N VAL A 420 -9.46 36.57 18.90
CA VAL A 420 -9.91 36.24 20.26
C VAL A 420 -8.71 36.16 21.19
N ASN A 421 -8.68 37.00 22.23
CA ASN A 421 -7.53 37.17 23.12
C ASN A 421 -7.19 35.95 24.00
N VAL A 422 -8.13 34.99 24.13
CA VAL A 422 -7.93 33.77 24.92
C VAL A 422 -7.17 32.68 24.14
N LEU A 423 -7.13 32.78 22.81
CA LEU A 423 -6.47 31.79 21.97
C LEU A 423 -4.97 32.10 21.83
N PRO A 424 -4.10 31.07 21.89
CA PRO A 424 -2.68 31.25 21.72
C PRO A 424 -2.37 31.80 20.33
N GLN A 425 -1.47 32.77 20.26
CA GLN A 425 -0.91 33.23 19.00
C GLN A 425 0.08 32.18 18.50
N PHE A 426 -0.04 31.79 17.24
CA PHE A 426 0.93 30.93 16.56
C PHE A 426 1.32 31.51 15.21
N THR A 427 2.50 31.13 14.75
CA THR A 427 3.00 31.50 13.42
C THR A 427 2.33 30.64 12.38
N LYS A 428 1.82 31.27 11.31
CA LYS A 428 1.32 30.56 10.14
C LYS A 428 2.48 29.79 9.50
N ASP A 429 2.23 28.53 9.14
CA ASP A 429 3.17 27.76 8.31
C ASP A 429 3.35 28.47 6.96
N THR A 430 4.54 28.35 6.39
CA THR A 430 4.96 29.09 5.20
C THR A 430 4.30 28.60 3.91
N THR A 431 3.71 27.41 3.93
CA THR A 431 3.03 26.78 2.79
C THR A 431 1.78 26.05 3.26
N ASP A 432 0.69 26.16 2.49
CA ASP A 432 -0.51 25.34 2.71
C ASP A 432 -0.27 23.89 2.24
N ARG A 433 -1.08 22.94 2.70
CA ARG A 433 -0.98 21.53 2.28
C ARG A 433 -1.82 21.31 1.03
N ASN A 434 -1.24 20.69 0.01
CA ASN A 434 -1.99 20.25 -1.17
C ASN A 434 -2.32 18.76 -1.06
N ARG A 435 -3.61 18.41 -0.91
CA ARG A 435 -4.10 17.02 -0.79
C ARG A 435 -4.08 16.25 -2.11
N THR A 436 -4.12 16.95 -3.24
CA THR A 436 -4.32 16.35 -4.58
C THR A 436 -3.02 15.86 -5.22
N SER A 437 -1.87 16.26 -4.67
CA SER A 437 -0.56 15.89 -5.20
C SER A 437 -0.21 14.42 -4.88
N PRO A 438 0.30 13.67 -5.87
CA PRO A 438 0.82 12.32 -5.67
C PRO A 438 1.99 12.22 -4.68
N PHE A 439 2.92 13.19 -4.72
CA PHE A 439 4.16 13.15 -3.94
C PHE A 439 4.43 14.53 -3.34
N ALA A 440 4.11 14.71 -2.06
CA ALA A 440 4.11 16.02 -1.41
C ALA A 440 5.21 16.16 -0.36
N PHE A 441 5.99 17.24 -0.41
CA PHE A 441 6.89 17.60 0.68
C PHE A 441 6.08 18.15 1.85
N THR A 442 6.18 17.49 3.01
CA THR A 442 5.41 17.84 4.22
C THR A 442 6.29 18.39 5.34
N GLY A 443 7.33 19.14 4.96
CA GLY A 443 8.19 19.91 5.86
C GLY A 443 9.53 19.27 6.18
N ASN A 444 9.58 17.94 6.34
CA ASN A 444 10.83 17.22 6.61
C ASN A 444 10.87 15.79 6.01
N LYS A 445 9.91 15.48 5.14
CA LYS A 445 9.70 14.17 4.53
C LYS A 445 8.81 14.34 3.30
N PHE A 446 8.75 13.32 2.47
CA PHE A 446 7.80 13.25 1.37
C PHE A 446 6.68 12.28 1.69
N GLU A 447 5.45 12.66 1.37
CA GLU A 447 4.27 11.85 1.50
C GLU A 447 3.85 11.36 0.12
N PHE A 448 3.95 10.05 -0.12
CA PHE A 448 3.50 9.43 -1.38
C PHE A 448 2.10 8.85 -1.23
N ARG A 449 1.12 9.43 -1.92
CA ARG A 449 -0.32 9.16 -1.71
C ARG A 449 -0.95 8.19 -2.70
N MET A 450 -0.20 7.78 -3.73
CA MET A 450 -0.73 6.89 -4.77
C MET A 450 -0.84 5.43 -4.33
N LEU A 451 -0.20 5.03 -3.24
CA LEU A 451 -0.20 3.64 -2.78
C LEU A 451 -1.58 3.22 -2.28
N GLY A 452 -2.05 2.05 -2.74
CA GLY A 452 -3.34 1.48 -2.34
C GLY A 452 -3.34 0.91 -0.93
N SER A 453 -4.50 0.90 -0.27
CA SER A 453 -4.70 0.38 1.09
C SER A 453 -4.40 -1.12 1.24
N SER A 454 -4.47 -1.93 0.19
CA SER A 454 -4.12 -3.37 0.25
C SER A 454 -2.65 -3.64 -0.09
N ASN A 455 -1.96 -2.68 -0.71
CA ASN A 455 -0.62 -2.89 -1.25
C ASN A 455 0.44 -2.93 -0.14
N SER A 456 1.44 -3.81 -0.29
CA SER A 456 2.66 -3.73 0.52
C SER A 456 3.42 -2.43 0.22
N ILE A 457 3.90 -1.75 1.26
CA ILE A 457 4.75 -0.56 1.11
C ILE A 457 6.12 -0.88 0.49
N ALA A 458 6.52 -2.14 0.41
CA ALA A 458 7.84 -2.54 -0.09
C ALA A 458 8.10 -2.06 -1.51
N CYS A 459 7.16 -2.29 -2.44
CA CYS A 459 7.35 -1.95 -3.86
C CYS A 459 7.59 -0.45 -4.09
N ALA A 460 6.78 0.40 -3.44
CA ALA A 460 6.93 1.85 -3.51
C ALA A 460 8.31 2.28 -3.01
N ASN A 461 8.76 1.75 -1.87
CA ASN A 461 10.05 2.10 -1.29
C ASN A 461 11.23 1.50 -2.06
N ILE A 462 11.11 0.32 -2.68
CA ILE A 462 12.14 -0.23 -3.56
C ILE A 462 12.42 0.73 -4.71
N MET A 463 11.38 1.15 -5.42
CA MET A 463 11.52 2.03 -6.59
C MET A 463 12.01 3.42 -6.17
N LEU A 464 11.47 3.98 -5.09
CA LEU A 464 11.88 5.30 -4.58
C LEU A 464 13.34 5.30 -4.11
N ASN A 465 13.75 4.30 -3.31
CA ASN A 465 15.13 4.20 -2.83
C ASN A 465 16.10 4.04 -4.01
N ALA A 466 15.78 3.18 -4.99
CA ALA A 466 16.64 2.94 -6.15
C ALA A 466 16.77 4.17 -7.05
N ALA A 467 15.67 4.86 -7.36
CA ALA A 467 15.68 6.07 -8.18
C ALA A 467 16.47 7.21 -7.53
N VAL A 468 16.33 7.38 -6.20
CA VAL A 468 17.11 8.37 -5.44
C VAL A 468 18.58 7.96 -5.34
N ALA A 469 18.88 6.66 -5.20
CA ALA A 469 20.25 6.16 -5.22
C ALA A 469 20.96 6.48 -6.55
N GLU A 470 20.29 6.32 -7.70
CA GLU A 470 20.86 6.66 -9.01
C GLU A 470 21.10 8.17 -9.14
N SER A 471 20.17 8.99 -8.67
CA SER A 471 20.36 10.45 -8.65
C SER A 471 21.56 10.86 -7.78
N LEU A 472 21.69 10.27 -6.59
CA LEU A 472 22.84 10.53 -5.70
C LEU A 472 24.16 10.01 -6.26
N LYS A 473 24.15 8.88 -6.97
CA LYS A 473 25.33 8.34 -7.66
C LYS A 473 25.84 9.31 -8.73
N VAL A 474 24.95 9.80 -9.60
CA VAL A 474 25.30 10.82 -10.61
C VAL A 474 25.89 12.07 -9.95
N TYR A 475 25.36 12.47 -8.80
CA TYR A 475 25.88 13.63 -8.08
C TYR A 475 27.26 13.36 -7.48
N ALA A 476 27.42 12.22 -6.80
CA ALA A 476 28.68 11.81 -6.20
C ALA A 476 29.78 11.68 -7.24
N ASP A 477 29.50 10.99 -8.36
CA ASP A 477 30.46 10.79 -9.46
C ASP A 477 30.98 12.13 -10.03
N ARG A 478 30.14 13.17 -10.10
CA ARG A 478 30.57 14.50 -10.56
C ARG A 478 31.28 15.30 -9.48
N LEU A 479 30.79 15.27 -8.24
CA LEU A 479 31.31 16.11 -7.15
C LEU A 479 32.63 15.58 -6.58
N GLU A 480 32.85 14.26 -6.55
CA GLU A 480 34.13 13.67 -6.13
C GLU A 480 35.29 14.04 -7.05
N ASN A 481 35.01 14.30 -8.33
CA ASN A 481 35.99 14.65 -9.35
C ASN A 481 36.11 16.18 -9.57
N ALA A 482 35.44 17.00 -8.76
CA ALA A 482 35.43 18.45 -8.93
C ALA A 482 36.67 19.10 -8.30
N GLU A 483 37.32 20.01 -9.04
CA GLU A 483 38.44 20.82 -8.51
C GLU A 483 37.97 21.77 -7.40
N ASN A 484 36.77 22.34 -7.55
CA ASN A 484 36.11 23.16 -6.54
C ASN A 484 34.73 22.58 -6.24
N PHE A 485 34.60 21.98 -5.06
CA PHE A 485 33.37 21.36 -4.60
C PHE A 485 32.19 22.35 -4.53
N GLU A 486 32.40 23.54 -3.94
CA GLU A 486 31.32 24.51 -3.74
C GLU A 486 30.74 25.01 -5.06
N THR A 487 31.60 25.36 -6.02
CA THR A 487 31.18 25.80 -7.36
C THR A 487 30.46 24.67 -8.09
N ALA A 488 31.03 23.46 -8.10
CA ALA A 488 30.42 22.31 -8.77
C ALA A 488 29.07 21.92 -8.15
N LEU A 489 28.95 22.02 -6.82
CA LEU A 489 27.72 21.79 -6.08
C LEU A 489 26.63 22.80 -6.48
N HIS A 490 26.96 24.10 -6.49
CA HIS A 490 26.02 25.13 -6.87
C HIS A 490 25.55 24.97 -8.32
N GLU A 491 26.46 24.70 -9.25
CA GLU A 491 26.14 24.42 -10.65
C GLU A 491 25.28 23.16 -10.81
N MET A 492 25.56 22.10 -10.04
CA MET A 492 24.78 20.87 -10.06
C MET A 492 23.34 21.09 -9.62
N ILE A 493 23.14 21.76 -8.49
CA ILE A 493 21.82 22.08 -7.95
C ILE A 493 21.05 22.93 -8.97
N ARG A 494 21.67 24.00 -9.47
CA ARG A 494 21.05 24.89 -10.45
C ARG A 494 20.66 24.18 -11.74
N LYS A 495 21.56 23.34 -12.28
CA LYS A 495 21.28 22.55 -13.48
C LYS A 495 20.15 21.56 -13.25
N THR A 496 20.14 20.86 -12.12
CA THR A 496 19.09 19.90 -11.79
C THR A 496 17.72 20.57 -11.71
N ILE A 497 17.62 21.71 -11.03
CA ILE A 497 16.36 22.46 -10.94
C ILE A 497 15.86 22.80 -12.35
N LYS A 498 16.73 23.34 -13.21
CA LYS A 498 16.36 23.72 -14.57
C LYS A 498 15.88 22.52 -15.40
N ASP A 499 16.57 21.39 -15.30
CA ASP A 499 16.30 20.20 -16.12
C ASP A 499 15.05 19.44 -15.64
N HIS A 500 14.76 19.45 -14.34
CA HIS A 500 13.73 18.61 -13.72
C HIS A 500 12.51 19.37 -13.15
N LYS A 501 12.47 20.71 -13.21
CA LYS A 501 11.33 21.49 -12.67
C LYS A 501 9.97 21.17 -13.27
N ARG A 502 9.91 20.49 -14.43
CA ARG A 502 8.65 20.09 -15.07
C ARG A 502 7.77 19.20 -14.17
N ILE A 503 8.37 18.42 -13.27
CA ILE A 503 7.66 17.54 -12.34
C ILE A 503 6.98 18.29 -11.20
N ILE A 504 7.40 19.53 -10.92
CA ILE A 504 6.93 20.34 -9.79
C ILE A 504 5.59 20.98 -10.18
N PHE A 505 4.56 20.71 -9.39
CA PHE A 505 3.23 21.28 -9.56
C PHE A 505 2.58 21.55 -8.20
N ASN A 506 2.34 22.84 -7.92
CA ASN A 506 1.75 23.28 -6.66
C ASN A 506 0.22 23.53 -6.75
N GLY A 507 -0.40 23.28 -7.91
CA GLY A 507 -1.82 23.53 -8.16
C GLY A 507 -2.74 22.34 -7.91
N ASN A 508 -4.01 22.45 -8.33
CA ASN A 508 -5.00 21.39 -8.20
C ASN A 508 -4.75 20.25 -9.21
N GLY A 509 -4.44 19.06 -8.72
CA GLY A 509 -4.16 17.88 -9.54
C GLY A 509 -5.37 17.25 -10.22
N TYR A 510 -6.60 17.60 -9.83
CA TYR A 510 -7.82 17.00 -10.41
C TYR A 510 -8.34 17.68 -11.66
N ASP A 511 -7.91 18.91 -11.94
CA ASP A 511 -8.45 19.64 -13.06
C ASP A 511 -7.99 19.01 -14.38
N ASP A 512 -8.92 18.79 -15.32
CA ASP A 512 -8.58 18.30 -16.67
C ASP A 512 -7.55 19.19 -17.38
N ILE A 513 -7.49 20.46 -16.99
CA ILE A 513 -6.48 21.43 -17.44
C ILE A 513 -5.08 20.98 -17.03
N TRP A 514 -4.92 20.51 -15.78
CA TRP A 514 -3.64 19.99 -15.30
C TRP A 514 -3.23 18.73 -16.07
N ILE A 515 -4.16 17.78 -16.27
CA ILE A 515 -3.85 16.54 -16.99
C ILE A 515 -3.33 16.86 -18.41
N LYS A 516 -4.02 17.75 -19.14
CA LYS A 516 -3.57 18.20 -20.47
C LYS A 516 -2.23 18.91 -20.43
N GLU A 517 -2.02 19.82 -19.47
CA GLU A 517 -0.74 20.51 -19.33
C GLU A 517 0.41 19.53 -19.05
N ALA A 518 0.20 18.62 -18.09
CA ALA A 518 1.18 17.62 -17.69
C ALA A 518 1.59 16.74 -18.88
N THR A 519 0.64 16.21 -19.64
CA THR A 519 0.94 15.27 -20.73
C THR A 519 1.39 15.98 -22.01
N GLU A 520 0.70 17.03 -22.44
CA GLU A 520 0.91 17.64 -23.77
C GLU A 520 2.02 18.70 -23.77
N LYS A 521 2.22 19.42 -22.65
CA LYS A 521 3.22 20.50 -22.56
C LYS A 521 4.47 20.10 -21.78
N ARG A 522 4.30 19.40 -20.66
CA ARG A 522 5.41 19.04 -19.76
C ARG A 522 6.01 17.67 -20.06
N GLY A 523 5.29 16.81 -20.79
CA GLY A 523 5.74 15.46 -21.16
C GLY A 523 5.77 14.49 -19.99
N LEU A 524 4.88 14.66 -19.01
CA LEU A 524 4.68 13.73 -17.90
C LEU A 524 3.83 12.54 -18.35
N CYS A 525 4.13 11.36 -17.82
CA CYS A 525 3.44 10.10 -18.06
C CYS A 525 2.03 10.11 -17.45
N ASN A 526 1.07 9.52 -18.15
CA ASN A 526 -0.29 9.30 -17.66
C ASN A 526 -0.76 7.89 -17.97
N TYR A 527 -0.29 6.93 -17.18
CA TYR A 527 -0.70 5.53 -17.30
C TYR A 527 -1.88 5.27 -16.36
N ARG A 528 -3.09 5.31 -16.91
CA ARG A 528 -4.32 5.25 -16.10
C ARG A 528 -4.50 3.90 -15.45
N THR A 529 -4.25 2.83 -16.20
CA THR A 529 -4.49 1.45 -15.74
C THR A 529 -3.20 0.68 -15.50
N THR A 530 -3.30 -0.41 -14.74
CA THR A 530 -2.21 -1.36 -14.51
C THR A 530 -1.71 -1.97 -15.82
N ALA A 531 -2.60 -2.27 -16.77
CA ALA A 531 -2.26 -2.76 -18.10
C ALA A 531 -1.43 -1.73 -18.90
N ASP A 532 -1.62 -0.43 -18.67
CA ASP A 532 -0.85 0.63 -19.34
C ASP A 532 0.57 0.74 -18.78
N CYS A 533 0.74 0.70 -17.46
CA CYS A 533 2.03 1.02 -16.85
C CYS A 533 2.98 -0.17 -16.70
N ILE A 534 2.50 -1.36 -16.39
CA ILE A 534 3.37 -2.49 -16.04
C ILE A 534 4.37 -2.88 -17.15
N PRO A 535 4.00 -2.88 -18.45
CA PRO A 535 4.96 -3.17 -19.52
C PRO A 535 6.19 -2.25 -19.51
N HIS A 536 6.06 -0.99 -19.05
CA HIS A 536 7.15 -0.03 -18.95
C HIS A 536 8.19 -0.36 -17.85
N LEU A 537 7.94 -1.37 -17.00
CA LEU A 537 8.96 -1.87 -16.06
C LEU A 537 10.23 -2.34 -16.79
N LEU A 538 10.07 -2.86 -18.01
CA LEU A 538 11.15 -3.37 -18.85
C LEU A 538 11.74 -2.32 -19.80
N ASP A 539 11.33 -1.06 -19.70
CA ASP A 539 11.96 0.02 -20.45
C ASP A 539 13.45 0.10 -20.09
N LYS A 540 14.29 0.30 -21.11
CA LYS A 540 15.76 0.21 -20.97
C LYS A 540 16.30 1.06 -19.80
N LYS A 541 15.78 2.29 -19.63
CA LYS A 541 16.20 3.20 -18.55
C LYS A 541 15.96 2.60 -17.15
N ASN A 542 14.88 1.84 -16.98
CA ASN A 542 14.45 1.26 -15.72
C ASN A 542 15.28 0.01 -15.41
N VAL A 543 15.43 -0.86 -16.41
CA VAL A 543 16.25 -2.07 -16.32
C VAL A 543 17.71 -1.71 -16.02
N ASP A 544 18.31 -0.79 -16.77
CA ASP A 544 19.70 -0.38 -16.60
C ASP A 544 19.94 0.19 -15.18
N MET A 545 19.03 1.03 -14.67
CA MET A 545 19.13 1.60 -13.33
C MET A 545 19.03 0.53 -12.24
N LEU A 546 17.95 -0.28 -12.25
CA LEU A 546 17.69 -1.28 -11.21
C LEU A 546 18.75 -2.38 -11.18
N THR A 547 19.28 -2.78 -12.34
CA THR A 547 20.33 -3.79 -12.44
C THR A 547 21.71 -3.24 -12.09
N SER A 548 22.05 -2.01 -12.50
CA SER A 548 23.35 -1.39 -12.14
C SER A 548 23.50 -1.16 -10.64
N HIS A 549 22.40 -0.86 -9.94
CA HIS A 549 22.34 -0.80 -8.48
C HIS A 549 22.26 -2.16 -7.80
N LYS A 550 22.16 -3.26 -8.57
CA LYS A 550 21.99 -4.64 -8.07
C LYS A 550 20.74 -4.81 -7.20
N VAL A 551 19.71 -4.02 -7.44
CA VAL A 551 18.41 -4.16 -6.76
C VAL A 551 17.68 -5.36 -7.33
N PHE A 552 17.67 -5.47 -8.66
CA PHE A 552 17.08 -6.59 -9.39
C PHE A 552 18.04 -7.12 -10.46
N THR A 553 17.83 -8.37 -10.87
CA THR A 553 18.31 -8.90 -12.16
C THR A 553 17.25 -8.69 -13.24
N GLU A 554 17.65 -8.75 -14.52
CA GLU A 554 16.69 -8.64 -15.63
C GLU A 554 15.63 -9.77 -15.58
N ALA A 555 16.03 -10.97 -15.17
CA ALA A 555 15.11 -12.10 -15.00
C ALA A 555 14.07 -11.82 -13.90
N GLU A 556 14.50 -11.27 -12.75
CA GLU A 556 13.60 -10.85 -11.67
C GLU A 556 12.61 -9.77 -12.11
N LEU A 557 13.02 -8.83 -12.98
CA LEU A 557 12.15 -7.79 -13.51
C LEU A 557 11.07 -8.36 -14.44
N LYS A 558 11.46 -9.25 -15.37
CA LYS A 558 10.51 -9.92 -16.28
C LYS A 558 9.46 -10.72 -15.52
N SER A 559 9.92 -11.51 -14.54
CA SER A 559 9.05 -12.27 -13.65
C SER A 559 8.02 -11.40 -12.93
N ARG A 560 8.46 -10.25 -12.39
CA ARG A 560 7.55 -9.33 -11.67
C ARG A 560 6.54 -8.68 -12.60
N MET A 561 6.93 -8.33 -13.83
CA MET A 561 6.01 -7.83 -14.84
C MET A 561 4.91 -8.88 -15.11
N GLU A 562 5.30 -10.12 -15.39
CA GLU A 562 4.37 -11.22 -15.67
C GLU A 562 3.43 -11.50 -14.49
N ILE A 563 3.97 -11.70 -13.28
CA ILE A 563 3.17 -11.96 -12.07
C ILE A 563 2.17 -10.84 -11.81
N THR A 564 2.57 -9.58 -12.00
CA THR A 564 1.69 -8.44 -11.73
C THR A 564 0.54 -8.37 -12.74
N LEU A 565 0.82 -8.58 -14.02
CA LEU A 565 -0.21 -8.63 -15.06
C LEU A 565 -1.13 -9.86 -14.87
N GLU A 566 -0.57 -11.03 -14.53
CA GLU A 566 -1.38 -12.22 -14.28
C GLU A 566 -2.35 -12.01 -13.12
N ASN A 567 -1.86 -11.42 -12.01
CA ASN A 567 -2.68 -11.11 -10.86
C ASN A 567 -3.77 -10.09 -11.21
N TYR A 568 -3.45 -9.08 -12.02
CA TYR A 568 -4.42 -8.13 -12.56
C TYR A 568 -5.51 -8.86 -13.37
N CYS A 569 -5.12 -9.68 -14.35
CA CYS A 569 -6.07 -10.42 -15.18
C CYS A 569 -6.97 -11.34 -14.35
N LYS A 570 -6.37 -12.15 -13.46
CA LYS A 570 -7.10 -13.06 -12.58
C LYS A 570 -8.09 -12.31 -11.68
N THR A 571 -7.69 -11.17 -11.12
CA THR A 571 -8.57 -10.37 -10.25
C THR A 571 -9.80 -9.90 -11.02
N VAL A 572 -9.61 -9.25 -12.18
CA VAL A 572 -10.72 -8.72 -12.97
C VAL A 572 -11.61 -9.84 -13.54
N LEU A 573 -11.02 -10.98 -13.91
CA LEU A 573 -11.79 -12.16 -14.33
C LEU A 573 -12.64 -12.74 -13.19
N ILE A 574 -12.14 -12.80 -11.96
CA ILE A 574 -12.94 -13.21 -10.78
C ILE A 574 -14.09 -12.22 -10.57
N GLU A 575 -13.84 -10.92 -10.70
CA GLU A 575 -14.88 -9.90 -10.64
C GLU A 575 -15.96 -10.12 -11.71
N ALA A 576 -15.57 -10.23 -12.98
CA ALA A 576 -16.49 -10.43 -14.09
C ALA A 576 -17.33 -11.72 -13.96
N ASN A 577 -16.70 -12.84 -13.60
CA ASN A 577 -17.41 -14.11 -13.35
C ASN A 577 -18.40 -13.98 -12.18
N THR A 578 -18.04 -13.26 -11.13
CA THR A 578 -18.94 -12.99 -10.00
C THR A 578 -20.12 -12.12 -10.42
N MET A 579 -19.88 -11.10 -11.27
CA MET A 579 -20.95 -10.27 -11.84
C MET A 579 -21.95 -11.10 -12.64
N VAL A 580 -21.48 -11.97 -13.55
CA VAL A 580 -22.35 -12.86 -14.35
C VAL A 580 -23.18 -13.75 -13.44
N SER A 581 -22.55 -14.37 -12.45
CA SER A 581 -23.23 -15.27 -11.50
C SER A 581 -24.33 -14.55 -10.71
N MET A 582 -24.01 -13.40 -10.11
CA MET A 582 -24.96 -12.62 -9.31
C MET A 582 -26.09 -12.05 -10.16
N ALA A 583 -25.79 -11.49 -11.34
CA ALA A 583 -26.79 -10.93 -12.24
C ALA A 583 -27.81 -11.99 -12.68
N ARG A 584 -27.32 -13.17 -13.09
CA ARG A 584 -28.14 -14.26 -13.63
C ARG A 584 -28.91 -15.02 -12.53
N ARG A 585 -28.32 -15.21 -11.36
CA ARG A 585 -28.85 -16.12 -10.32
C ARG A 585 -29.55 -15.40 -9.17
N GLU A 586 -29.28 -14.12 -8.96
CA GLU A 586 -29.82 -13.36 -7.82
C GLU A 586 -30.63 -12.17 -8.29
N ILE A 587 -30.03 -11.24 -9.06
CA ILE A 587 -30.64 -9.95 -9.41
C ILE A 587 -31.81 -10.13 -10.38
N ALA A 588 -31.58 -10.72 -11.56
CA ALA A 588 -32.65 -10.89 -12.56
C ALA A 588 -33.83 -11.71 -12.01
N PRO A 589 -33.65 -12.85 -11.30
CA PRO A 589 -34.75 -13.56 -10.67
C PRO A 589 -35.50 -12.74 -9.62
N ALA A 590 -34.80 -11.95 -8.80
CA ALA A 590 -35.44 -11.08 -7.80
C ALA A 590 -36.32 -10.01 -8.44
N VAL A 591 -35.84 -9.37 -9.50
CA VAL A 591 -36.59 -8.40 -10.30
C VAL A 591 -37.83 -9.05 -10.91
N GLU A 592 -37.69 -10.22 -11.52
CA GLU A 592 -38.81 -10.95 -12.15
C GLU A 592 -39.89 -11.38 -11.15
N ILE A 593 -39.51 -11.80 -9.94
CA ILE A 593 -40.47 -12.09 -8.87
C ILE A 593 -41.27 -10.84 -8.50
N TYR A 594 -40.62 -9.67 -8.43
CA TYR A 594 -41.31 -8.41 -8.13
C TYR A 594 -42.23 -7.97 -9.28
N VAL A 595 -41.76 -8.08 -10.53
CA VAL A 595 -42.55 -7.84 -11.75
C VAL A 595 -43.83 -8.68 -11.73
N LYS A 596 -43.73 -9.97 -11.40
CA LYS A 596 -44.89 -10.86 -11.27
C LYS A 596 -45.92 -10.35 -10.25
N GLU A 597 -45.47 -9.89 -9.09
CA GLU A 597 -46.37 -9.39 -8.03
C GLU A 597 -47.04 -8.07 -8.41
N ILE A 598 -46.33 -7.19 -9.11
CA ILE A 598 -46.91 -5.94 -9.66
C ILE A 598 -47.96 -6.28 -10.73
N ALA A 599 -47.65 -7.20 -11.65
CA ALA A 599 -48.56 -7.63 -12.70
C ALA A 599 -49.85 -8.25 -12.12
N LYS A 600 -49.70 -9.12 -11.12
CA LYS A 600 -50.83 -9.69 -10.38
C LYS A 600 -51.67 -8.60 -9.70
N THR A 601 -51.02 -7.60 -9.09
CA THR A 601 -51.72 -6.48 -8.45
C THR A 601 -52.51 -5.66 -9.46
N ALA A 602 -51.92 -5.33 -10.61
CA ALA A 602 -52.59 -4.60 -11.69
C ALA A 602 -53.79 -5.37 -12.23
N ALA A 603 -53.65 -6.68 -12.44
CA ALA A 603 -54.73 -7.55 -12.89
C ALA A 603 -55.88 -7.63 -11.87
N LEU A 604 -55.56 -7.75 -10.59
CA LEU A 604 -56.55 -7.78 -9.50
C LEU A 604 -57.29 -6.44 -9.35
N LYS A 605 -56.62 -5.30 -9.55
CA LYS A 605 -57.28 -3.99 -9.55
C LYS A 605 -58.33 -3.93 -10.66
N LYS A 606 -57.97 -4.34 -11.88
CA LYS A 606 -58.88 -4.35 -13.03
C LYS A 606 -60.01 -5.36 -12.89
N SER A 607 -59.79 -6.51 -12.25
CA SER A 607 -60.86 -7.48 -12.01
C SER A 607 -61.92 -6.99 -11.01
N VAL A 608 -61.60 -6.02 -10.15
CA VAL A 608 -62.56 -5.36 -9.25
C VAL A 608 -63.37 -4.28 -9.97
N SER A 609 -62.71 -3.43 -10.77
CA SER A 609 -63.36 -2.43 -11.62
C SER A 609 -62.39 -1.91 -12.69
N ASP A 610 -62.88 -1.80 -13.93
CA ASP A 610 -62.10 -1.32 -15.07
C ASP A 610 -61.67 0.15 -14.92
N ASP A 611 -62.36 0.94 -14.09
CA ASP A 611 -62.08 2.37 -13.89
C ASP A 611 -60.91 2.63 -12.92
N ILE A 612 -60.44 1.61 -12.19
CA ILE A 612 -59.30 1.77 -11.28
C ILE A 612 -58.02 2.01 -12.10
N SER A 613 -57.32 3.11 -11.81
CA SER A 613 -56.04 3.42 -12.47
C SER A 613 -54.95 2.42 -12.07
N CYS A 614 -54.23 1.91 -13.06
CA CYS A 614 -53.04 1.07 -12.91
C CYS A 614 -51.80 1.73 -13.54
N SER A 615 -51.77 3.07 -13.63
CA SER A 615 -50.68 3.80 -14.31
C SER A 615 -49.31 3.59 -13.66
N TYR A 616 -49.26 3.60 -12.32
CA TYR A 616 -48.05 3.31 -11.56
C TYR A 616 -47.52 1.91 -11.86
N GLU A 617 -48.36 0.88 -11.74
CA GLU A 617 -47.98 -0.50 -12.00
C GLU A 617 -47.54 -0.69 -13.45
N SER A 618 -48.29 -0.12 -14.40
CA SER A 618 -48.01 -0.26 -15.83
C SER A 618 -46.66 0.36 -16.21
N ASN A 619 -46.32 1.52 -15.65
CA ASN A 619 -45.03 2.16 -15.88
C ASN A 619 -43.89 1.39 -15.21
N LEU A 620 -44.08 0.95 -13.96
CA LEU A 620 -43.06 0.18 -13.25
C LEU A 620 -42.79 -1.17 -13.91
N LEU A 621 -43.83 -1.86 -14.39
CA LEU A 621 -43.70 -3.09 -15.18
C LEU A 621 -42.90 -2.86 -16.45
N LYS A 622 -43.24 -1.83 -17.24
CA LYS A 622 -42.49 -1.50 -18.47
C LYS A 622 -41.01 -1.27 -18.19
N ASN A 623 -40.70 -0.49 -17.16
CA ASN A 623 -39.32 -0.16 -16.82
C ASN A 623 -38.55 -1.39 -16.33
N LEU A 624 -39.12 -2.14 -15.37
CA LEU A 624 -38.46 -3.33 -14.83
C LEU A 624 -38.31 -4.44 -15.87
N SER A 625 -39.30 -4.66 -16.75
CA SER A 625 -39.17 -5.64 -17.83
C SER A 625 -38.08 -5.25 -18.84
N ALA A 626 -37.99 -3.96 -19.21
CA ALA A 626 -36.90 -3.48 -20.06
C ALA A 626 -35.52 -3.62 -19.38
N LEU A 627 -35.46 -3.40 -18.07
CA LEU A 627 -34.23 -3.61 -17.29
C LEU A 627 -33.86 -5.09 -17.19
N THR A 628 -34.81 -6.01 -16.98
CA THR A 628 -34.51 -7.45 -16.99
C THR A 628 -33.91 -7.87 -18.35
N GLU A 629 -34.49 -7.41 -19.47
CA GLU A 629 -33.97 -7.70 -20.81
C GLU A 629 -32.54 -7.16 -20.97
N ARG A 630 -32.30 -5.89 -20.58
CA ARG A 630 -30.98 -5.28 -20.63
C ARG A 630 -29.96 -6.00 -19.74
N ILE A 631 -30.35 -6.40 -18.52
CA ILE A 631 -29.50 -7.20 -17.62
C ILE A 631 -29.14 -8.53 -18.26
N SER A 632 -30.11 -9.22 -18.88
CA SER A 632 -29.86 -10.49 -19.57
C SER A 632 -28.86 -10.31 -20.72
N THR A 633 -29.10 -9.34 -21.62
CA THR A 633 -28.20 -9.07 -22.74
C THR A 633 -26.80 -8.69 -22.29
N ALA A 634 -26.67 -7.75 -21.35
CA ALA A 634 -25.37 -7.32 -20.83
C ALA A 634 -24.64 -8.46 -20.08
N THR A 635 -25.37 -9.38 -19.45
CA THR A 635 -24.78 -10.57 -18.83
C THR A 635 -24.19 -11.51 -19.87
N ASP A 636 -24.92 -11.77 -20.96
CA ASP A 636 -24.45 -12.64 -22.06
C ASP A 636 -23.28 -12.00 -22.83
N GLU A 637 -23.30 -10.68 -23.01
CA GLU A 637 -22.19 -9.92 -23.57
C GLU A 637 -20.95 -9.98 -22.68
N LEU A 638 -21.11 -9.82 -21.36
CA LEU A 638 -20.00 -9.95 -20.41
C LEU A 638 -19.39 -11.37 -20.45
N GLU A 639 -20.23 -12.41 -20.46
CA GLU A 639 -19.80 -13.81 -20.56
C GLU A 639 -19.03 -14.06 -21.87
N SER A 640 -19.53 -13.58 -23.01
CA SER A 640 -18.79 -13.62 -24.28
C SER A 640 -17.45 -12.87 -24.21
N GLY A 641 -17.38 -11.80 -23.40
CA GLY A 641 -16.15 -11.04 -23.19
C GLY A 641 -15.12 -11.87 -22.44
N ILE A 642 -15.54 -12.56 -21.38
CA ILE A 642 -14.69 -13.49 -20.62
C ILE A 642 -14.13 -14.58 -21.54
N ASP A 643 -14.97 -15.18 -22.40
CA ASP A 643 -14.53 -16.20 -23.35
C ASP A 643 -13.47 -15.68 -24.34
N GLN A 644 -13.59 -14.42 -24.79
CA GLN A 644 -12.60 -13.79 -25.67
C GLN A 644 -11.24 -13.58 -24.98
N ILE A 645 -11.25 -13.24 -23.69
CA ILE A 645 -10.00 -13.10 -22.91
C ILE A 645 -9.25 -14.43 -22.86
N GLY A 646 -9.96 -15.55 -22.69
CA GLY A 646 -9.38 -16.90 -22.66
C GLY A 646 -8.68 -17.34 -23.96
N LEU A 647 -8.84 -16.59 -25.07
CA LEU A 647 -8.20 -16.85 -26.35
C LEU A 647 -6.91 -16.03 -26.57
N CYS A 648 -6.51 -15.20 -25.62
CA CYS A 648 -5.31 -14.36 -25.74
C CYS A 648 -4.01 -15.19 -25.64
N ASP A 649 -3.02 -14.84 -26.47
CA ASP A 649 -1.75 -15.60 -26.56
C ASP A 649 -0.82 -15.42 -25.36
N ASN A 650 -0.91 -14.28 -24.67
CA ASN A 650 -0.05 -13.96 -23.54
C ASN A 650 -0.69 -12.96 -22.58
N VAL A 651 -0.10 -12.81 -21.39
CA VAL A 651 -0.64 -11.98 -20.31
C VAL A 651 -0.72 -10.48 -20.67
N VAL A 652 0.15 -9.98 -21.55
CA VAL A 652 0.13 -8.57 -21.97
C VAL A 652 -1.09 -8.31 -22.83
N THR A 653 -1.34 -9.16 -23.83
CA THR A 653 -2.53 -9.05 -24.69
C THR A 653 -3.82 -9.30 -23.92
N GLU A 654 -3.79 -10.25 -22.97
CA GLU A 654 -4.90 -10.49 -22.03
C GLU A 654 -5.23 -9.25 -21.21
N SER A 655 -4.22 -8.61 -20.59
CA SER A 655 -4.42 -7.41 -19.76
C SER A 655 -4.96 -6.22 -20.57
N ALA A 656 -4.52 -6.07 -21.82
CA ALA A 656 -5.02 -5.05 -22.74
C ALA A 656 -6.48 -5.33 -23.15
N ALA A 657 -6.83 -6.57 -23.47
CA ALA A 657 -8.20 -6.95 -23.80
C ALA A 657 -9.16 -6.76 -22.61
N ILE A 658 -8.71 -7.02 -21.39
CA ILE A 658 -9.48 -6.71 -20.17
C ILE A 658 -9.75 -5.21 -20.08
N ARG A 659 -8.72 -4.38 -20.25
CA ARG A 659 -8.84 -2.91 -20.23
C ARG A 659 -9.81 -2.39 -21.30
N ASP A 660 -9.67 -2.88 -22.53
CA ASP A 660 -10.36 -2.32 -23.70
C ASP A 660 -11.79 -2.85 -23.89
N ILE A 661 -12.05 -4.09 -23.44
CA ILE A 661 -13.32 -4.79 -23.69
C ILE A 661 -14.05 -5.11 -22.39
N LEU A 662 -13.40 -5.84 -21.49
CA LEU A 662 -14.09 -6.48 -20.35
C LEU A 662 -14.61 -5.45 -19.34
N ILE A 663 -13.80 -4.44 -18.99
CA ILE A 663 -14.19 -3.40 -18.04
C ILE A 663 -15.44 -2.64 -18.51
N ASN A 664 -15.50 -2.27 -19.79
CA ASN A 664 -16.66 -1.56 -20.35
C ASN A 664 -17.95 -2.40 -20.22
N ARG A 665 -17.89 -3.71 -20.51
CA ARG A 665 -19.04 -4.62 -20.36
C ARG A 665 -19.47 -4.80 -18.91
N MET A 666 -18.50 -4.81 -17.97
CA MET A 666 -18.80 -4.82 -16.55
C MET A 666 -19.56 -3.55 -16.14
N GLU A 667 -19.13 -2.38 -16.61
CA GLU A 667 -19.81 -1.10 -16.32
C GLU A 667 -21.24 -1.06 -16.89
N GLU A 668 -21.46 -1.57 -18.10
CA GLU A 668 -22.78 -1.66 -18.72
C GLU A 668 -23.75 -2.55 -17.93
N LEU A 669 -23.30 -3.74 -17.52
CA LEU A 669 -24.09 -4.65 -16.69
C LEU A 669 -24.39 -4.04 -15.32
N ARG A 670 -23.39 -3.41 -14.70
CA ARG A 670 -23.56 -2.72 -13.42
C ARG A 670 -24.62 -1.63 -13.52
N ALA A 671 -24.56 -0.78 -14.54
CA ALA A 671 -25.51 0.32 -14.71
C ALA A 671 -26.96 -0.16 -14.77
N ALA A 672 -27.23 -1.26 -15.49
CA ALA A 672 -28.57 -1.84 -15.57
C ALA A 672 -29.04 -2.43 -14.23
N CYS A 673 -28.15 -3.12 -13.51
CA CYS A 673 -28.46 -3.71 -12.20
C CYS A 673 -28.68 -2.63 -11.11
N ASP A 674 -27.84 -1.59 -11.08
CA ASP A 674 -27.96 -0.49 -10.13
C ASP A 674 -29.27 0.30 -10.36
N GLU A 675 -29.69 0.48 -11.62
CA GLU A 675 -31.00 1.07 -11.94
C GLU A 675 -32.16 0.18 -11.46
N ALA A 676 -32.05 -1.14 -11.63
CA ALA A 676 -33.05 -2.09 -11.15
C ALA A 676 -33.16 -2.12 -9.61
N GLU A 677 -32.07 -1.92 -8.87
CA GLU A 677 -32.06 -1.81 -7.40
C GLU A 677 -32.98 -0.70 -6.91
N VAL A 678 -32.91 0.47 -7.54
CA VAL A 678 -33.69 1.66 -7.13
C VAL A 678 -35.19 1.45 -7.33
N LEU A 679 -35.57 0.69 -8.34
CA LEU A 679 -36.99 0.44 -8.69
C LEU A 679 -37.56 -0.80 -8.00
N THR A 680 -36.72 -1.74 -7.57
CA THR A 680 -37.16 -2.98 -6.96
C THR A 680 -37.41 -2.78 -5.47
N SER A 681 -38.56 -3.26 -4.98
CA SER A 681 -38.88 -3.16 -3.55
C SER A 681 -37.84 -3.91 -2.69
N LYS A 682 -37.38 -3.28 -1.60
CA LYS A 682 -36.41 -3.83 -0.64
C LYS A 682 -36.75 -5.25 -0.16
N LYS A 683 -38.03 -5.61 -0.14
CA LYS A 683 -38.50 -6.96 0.22
C LYS A 683 -37.98 -8.06 -0.72
N TYR A 684 -37.80 -7.73 -2.00
CA TYR A 684 -37.41 -8.68 -3.04
C TYR A 684 -35.92 -8.61 -3.37
N TRP A 685 -35.27 -7.48 -3.10
CA TRP A 685 -33.84 -7.30 -3.39
C TRP A 685 -32.98 -8.31 -2.61
N PRO A 686 -32.05 -9.04 -3.25
CA PRO A 686 -31.47 -10.25 -2.69
C PRO A 686 -30.39 -10.02 -1.63
N PHE A 687 -29.75 -8.84 -1.60
CA PHE A 687 -28.62 -8.57 -0.71
C PHE A 687 -28.62 -7.15 -0.13
N PRO A 688 -27.85 -6.86 0.94
CA PRO A 688 -27.78 -5.53 1.55
C PRO A 688 -27.39 -4.42 0.57
N THR A 689 -28.09 -3.29 0.66
CA THR A 689 -27.81 -2.07 -0.13
C THR A 689 -26.63 -1.29 0.45
N TYR A 690 -26.12 -0.29 -0.26
CA TYR A 690 -25.07 0.60 0.27
C TYR A 690 -25.49 1.32 1.56
N GLY A 691 -26.77 1.69 1.67
CA GLY A 691 -27.30 2.30 2.90
C GLY A 691 -27.23 1.35 4.10
N ASP A 692 -27.46 0.06 3.88
CA ASP A 692 -27.32 -0.96 4.92
C ASP A 692 -25.83 -1.14 5.31
N LEU A 693 -24.92 -1.24 4.33
CA LEU A 693 -23.50 -1.52 4.56
C LEU A 693 -22.76 -0.34 5.23
N LEU A 694 -22.95 0.88 4.72
CA LEU A 694 -22.23 2.09 5.16
C LEU A 694 -22.71 2.62 6.53
N PHE A 695 -23.96 2.35 6.91
CA PHE A 695 -24.56 2.85 8.15
C PHE A 695 -25.00 1.73 9.12
N GLY A 696 -24.69 0.47 8.79
CA GLY A 696 -25.10 -0.71 9.54
C GLY A 696 -24.36 -0.94 10.86
N VAL A 697 -23.11 -0.49 10.95
CA VAL A 697 -22.33 -0.54 12.20
C VAL A 697 -22.87 0.54 13.14
N ARG A 698 -23.48 0.13 14.25
CA ARG A 698 -24.10 1.03 15.24
C ARG A 698 -23.38 0.97 16.58
#